data_AF-A0A3N5SGT6-F1
#
_entry.id   AF-A0A3N5SGT6-F1
#
_cell.length_a   1.000
_cell.length_b   1.000
_cell.length_c   1.000
_cell.angle_alpha   90.00
_cell.angle_beta   90.00
_cell.angle_gamma   90.00
#
_symmetry.space_group_name_H-M   'P 1'
#
loop_
_entity.id
_entity.type
_entity.pdbx_description
1 polymer ?
#
loop_
_entity_poly.entity_id
_entity_poly.type
_entity_poly.pdbx_seq_one_letter_code
_entity_poly.pdbx_strand_id
1 'polypeptide(L)'
;ELEVMRDKKDNVVIICSIENFDAMGVHTGDSITVAPQQTLTDKEYQQLRDYSIMIIREIGVDTGGSNIQFAVNPADGRVTVIEMNPRVSRSSALASKATGFPIAKIAAKLAIGLTLDEIRNDITRETPASFEPTIDYVVIKAPRWAFEKFPGANTTLGVQMKSVGEAMSIGRTFKESLQKALRSLERDRFGIGSDGNQKIDAMLASLDERTRRDTIENKLINPNEDRIFYIKYAFDIGWTVERIHHLTKVDPWFLAQIAELVVAEKKFIDSYSSAGLTPANVRSMKKLGYSDRQIAYMTGRDGLDALYSKGPLFQREYSALMKKRETDVRIFRKRNEIIPGFRVVDTCGGEFEAFTPYYYSAYDDADESRKSDRKKVMILGGGPNRIGQGIEFDYCCCHASFALREEGIESIMVNSNPETVSTDYDTSDRLYFEPLTLEDILHIYDREKPEGVIVQFGGQTPLRLATALAENGVKILGTSPDSIDRAEDRERFAGVVRKLGLFQPENGIAFTEEEAVKIAGSIGYPVLVRPSYVLGGRAMAIIYDEQGLREYIKTAVELTPEHPVLVDDFIEDAIEIDVDAICDGTTVFIGAIMEHVEEAGIHSGDSACIIPPISIEDDMIRTISDATAALAMELDVLGLINIQFAIKDGKLFVIEVNPRASRTVPFVSKTIGVPLAKAAVKVMLGKKLADLGLTRMKKFPYISVKEAVLPF
;
A
#
# COMPACT_ATOMS: atom_id res chain seq x y z
N GLU A 1 -0.71 -23.34 -8.01
CA GLU A 1 -1.96 -23.43 -7.22
C GLU A 1 -3.14 -23.37 -8.17
N LEU A 2 -4.23 -24.09 -7.90
CA LEU A 2 -5.48 -24.00 -8.65
C LEU A 2 -6.61 -23.63 -7.68
N GLU A 3 -7.37 -22.59 -8.02
CA GLU A 3 -8.63 -22.26 -7.35
C GLU A 3 -9.76 -23.02 -8.05
N VAL A 4 -10.50 -23.81 -7.28
CA VAL A 4 -11.50 -24.75 -7.78
C VAL A 4 -12.83 -24.47 -7.11
N MET A 5 -13.92 -24.64 -7.84
CA MET A 5 -15.27 -24.54 -7.29
C MET A 5 -16.13 -25.72 -7.71
N ARG A 6 -16.94 -26.23 -6.78
CA ARG A 6 -17.83 -27.36 -6.99
C ARG A 6 -19.23 -27.11 -6.41
N ASP A 7 -20.25 -27.57 -7.13
CA ASP A 7 -21.65 -27.47 -6.69
C ASP A 7 -22.31 -28.84 -6.46
N LYS A 8 -23.55 -28.81 -5.94
CA LYS A 8 -24.32 -30.01 -5.58
C LYS A 8 -24.74 -30.89 -6.77
N LYS A 9 -24.61 -30.41 -8.02
CA LYS A 9 -24.82 -31.19 -9.25
C LYS A 9 -23.52 -31.86 -9.72
N ASP A 10 -22.44 -31.73 -8.94
CA ASP A 10 -21.10 -32.19 -9.28
C ASP A 10 -20.48 -31.46 -10.49
N ASN A 11 -20.97 -30.25 -10.80
CA ASN A 11 -20.25 -29.37 -11.70
C ASN A 11 -18.96 -28.90 -11.01
N VAL A 12 -17.84 -28.91 -11.73
CA VAL A 12 -16.54 -28.44 -11.22
C VAL A 12 -15.90 -27.51 -12.24
N VAL A 13 -15.42 -26.35 -11.78
CA VAL A 13 -14.72 -25.36 -12.60
C VAL A 13 -13.40 -24.97 -11.95
N ILE A 14 -12.36 -24.78 -12.76
CA ILE A 14 -11.12 -24.13 -12.35
C ILE A 14 -11.27 -22.62 -12.58
N ILE A 15 -11.26 -21.84 -11.50
CA ILE A 15 -11.45 -20.39 -11.57
C ILE A 15 -10.15 -19.69 -11.96
N CYS A 16 -9.04 -20.12 -11.40
CA CYS A 16 -7.75 -19.49 -11.63
C CYS A 16 -6.62 -20.47 -11.38
N SER A 17 -5.54 -20.26 -12.10
CA SER A 17 -4.31 -21.00 -12.01
C SER A 17 -3.16 -20.04 -11.76
N ILE A 18 -2.41 -20.33 -10.71
CA ILE A 18 -1.37 -19.45 -10.19
C ILE A 18 -0.04 -20.20 -10.22
N GLU A 19 0.96 -19.61 -10.86
CA GLU A 19 2.34 -20.08 -10.86
C GLU A 19 3.18 -19.22 -9.92
N ASN A 20 3.96 -19.86 -9.06
CA ASN A 20 4.82 -19.16 -8.13
C ASN A 20 6.15 -18.84 -8.83
N PHE A 21 6.57 -17.57 -8.77
CA PHE A 21 7.89 -17.15 -9.25
C PHE A 21 8.99 -17.71 -8.34
N ASP A 22 8.80 -17.61 -7.02
CA ASP A 22 9.68 -18.24 -6.05
C ASP A 22 9.33 -19.73 -5.91
N ALA A 23 10.31 -20.60 -6.15
CA ALA A 23 10.11 -22.05 -6.17
C ALA A 23 9.74 -22.63 -4.78
N MET A 24 9.29 -23.90 -4.80
CA MET A 24 9.01 -24.70 -3.60
C MET A 24 10.12 -24.57 -2.56
N GLY A 25 9.72 -24.26 -1.32
CA GLY A 25 10.62 -23.91 -0.22
C GLY A 25 10.33 -22.51 0.33
N VAL A 26 9.77 -21.63 -0.49
CA VAL A 26 9.15 -20.36 -0.05
C VAL A 26 7.64 -20.54 -0.03
N HIS A 27 7.01 -20.15 1.07
CA HIS A 27 5.56 -20.22 1.24
C HIS A 27 4.84 -19.35 0.22
N THR A 28 3.73 -19.81 -0.34
CA THR A 28 3.00 -19.10 -1.42
C THR A 28 2.61 -17.66 -1.05
N GLY A 29 2.35 -17.40 0.24
CA GLY A 29 2.10 -16.06 0.77
C GLY A 29 3.32 -15.13 0.77
N ASP A 30 4.53 -15.67 0.87
CA ASP A 30 5.80 -14.94 0.80
C ASP A 30 6.43 -14.99 -0.61
N SER A 31 5.83 -15.70 -1.55
CA SER A 31 6.27 -15.74 -2.94
C SER A 31 5.69 -14.59 -3.76
N ILE A 32 6.44 -14.11 -4.74
CA ILE A 32 5.87 -13.48 -5.93
C ILE A 32 5.10 -14.57 -6.69
N THR A 33 3.88 -14.26 -7.15
CA THR A 33 3.04 -15.21 -7.89
C THR A 33 2.41 -14.54 -9.11
N VAL A 34 2.11 -15.35 -10.12
CA VAL A 34 1.62 -14.91 -11.43
C VAL A 34 0.35 -15.69 -11.80
N ALA A 35 -0.64 -14.99 -12.35
CA ALA A 35 -1.81 -15.59 -12.99
C ALA A 35 -1.95 -15.11 -14.45
N PRO A 36 -2.21 -16.00 -15.42
CA PRO A 36 -2.33 -17.45 -15.25
C PRO A 36 -0.95 -18.11 -15.08
N GLN A 37 -0.89 -19.44 -15.00
CA GLN A 37 0.36 -20.18 -15.17
C GLN A 37 0.99 -19.92 -16.55
N GLN A 38 2.31 -19.95 -16.63
CA GLN A 38 3.10 -19.55 -17.79
C GLN A 38 3.88 -20.74 -18.40
N THR A 39 4.40 -21.65 -17.58
CA THR A 39 5.44 -22.62 -18.02
C THR A 39 4.95 -24.05 -18.19
N LEU A 40 3.66 -24.31 -17.94
CA LEU A 40 3.07 -25.63 -18.18
C LEU A 40 2.60 -25.76 -19.62
N THR A 41 2.89 -26.91 -20.24
CA THR A 41 2.17 -27.31 -21.45
C THR A 41 0.69 -27.55 -21.15
N ASP A 42 -0.17 -27.44 -22.16
CA ASP A 42 -1.60 -27.76 -21.98
C ASP A 42 -1.80 -29.16 -21.39
N LYS A 43 -1.03 -30.17 -21.81
CA LYS A 43 -1.11 -31.53 -21.27
C LYS A 43 -0.84 -31.59 -19.76
N GLU A 44 0.18 -30.90 -19.29
CA GLU A 44 0.50 -30.82 -17.87
C GLU A 44 -0.59 -30.06 -17.13
N TYR A 45 -1.09 -28.97 -17.69
CA TYR A 45 -2.19 -28.22 -17.09
C TYR A 45 -3.47 -29.05 -16.96
N GLN A 46 -3.88 -29.77 -18.02
CA GLN A 46 -5.04 -30.67 -17.97
C GLN A 46 -4.85 -31.76 -16.91
N GLN A 47 -3.64 -32.30 -16.76
CA GLN A 47 -3.34 -33.26 -15.71
C GLN A 47 -3.53 -32.66 -14.30
N LEU A 48 -3.04 -31.44 -14.06
CA LEU A 48 -3.25 -30.75 -12.78
C LEU A 48 -4.74 -30.44 -12.54
N ARG A 49 -5.46 -30.04 -13.60
CA ARG A 49 -6.91 -29.80 -13.57
C ARG A 49 -7.68 -31.07 -13.19
N ASP A 50 -7.37 -32.20 -13.81
CA ASP A 50 -7.99 -33.49 -13.49
C ASP A 50 -7.72 -33.91 -12.04
N TYR A 51 -6.47 -33.76 -11.56
CA TYR A 51 -6.14 -34.02 -10.17
C TYR A 51 -6.92 -33.11 -9.22
N SER A 52 -7.05 -31.82 -9.53
CA SER A 52 -7.85 -30.88 -8.74
C SER A 52 -9.31 -31.32 -8.62
N ILE A 53 -9.91 -31.78 -9.72
CA ILE A 53 -11.28 -32.30 -9.76
C ILE A 53 -11.40 -33.58 -8.91
N MET A 54 -10.44 -34.48 -9.00
CA MET A 54 -10.42 -35.71 -8.18
C MET A 54 -10.30 -35.38 -6.69
N ILE A 55 -9.40 -34.47 -6.32
CA ILE A 55 -9.14 -34.11 -4.92
C ILE A 55 -10.36 -33.41 -4.30
N ILE A 56 -10.98 -32.43 -4.98
CA ILE A 56 -12.13 -31.72 -4.43
C ILE A 56 -13.34 -32.65 -4.20
N ARG A 57 -13.51 -33.66 -5.06
CA ARG A 57 -14.51 -34.72 -4.91
C ARG A 57 -14.20 -35.65 -3.74
N GLU A 58 -12.96 -36.14 -3.67
CA GLU A 58 -12.54 -37.08 -2.61
C GLU A 58 -12.61 -36.46 -1.21
N ILE A 59 -12.24 -35.18 -1.08
CA ILE A 59 -12.34 -34.45 0.18
C ILE A 59 -13.80 -34.14 0.55
N GLY A 60 -14.73 -34.21 -0.41
CA GLY A 60 -16.16 -34.01 -0.18
C GLY A 60 -16.57 -32.53 -0.08
N VAL A 61 -15.88 -31.63 -0.79
CA VAL A 61 -16.34 -30.23 -0.90
C VAL A 61 -17.43 -30.20 -1.97
N ASP A 62 -18.70 -30.34 -1.55
CA ASP A 62 -19.85 -30.47 -2.45
C ASP A 62 -20.49 -29.12 -2.86
N THR A 63 -20.27 -28.04 -2.10
CA THR A 63 -20.96 -26.75 -2.31
C THR A 63 -20.09 -25.54 -1.96
N GLY A 64 -19.01 -25.31 -2.69
CA GLY A 64 -18.11 -24.20 -2.39
C GLY A 64 -16.82 -24.16 -3.21
N GLY A 65 -15.95 -23.21 -2.84
CA GLY A 65 -14.62 -23.04 -3.42
C GLY A 65 -13.52 -23.64 -2.54
N SER A 66 -12.39 -24.00 -3.15
CA SER A 66 -11.20 -24.51 -2.48
C SER A 66 -9.93 -24.22 -3.27
N ASN A 67 -8.81 -24.08 -2.57
CA ASN A 67 -7.49 -23.92 -3.17
C ASN A 67 -6.72 -25.25 -3.10
N ILE A 68 -6.09 -25.65 -4.21
CA ILE A 68 -5.28 -26.87 -4.28
C ILE A 68 -3.86 -26.52 -4.73
N GLN A 69 -2.86 -27.04 -4.00
CA GLN A 69 -1.46 -26.76 -4.24
C GLN A 69 -0.72 -27.99 -4.77
N PHE A 70 0.15 -27.74 -5.74
CA PHE A 70 0.95 -28.77 -6.40
C PHE A 70 2.42 -28.32 -6.46
N ALA A 71 3.32 -29.28 -6.38
CA ALA A 71 4.71 -29.14 -6.83
C ALA A 71 4.88 -29.93 -8.13
N VAL A 72 5.47 -29.30 -9.15
CA VAL A 72 5.82 -29.93 -10.42
C VAL A 72 7.33 -29.99 -10.52
N ASN A 73 7.89 -31.16 -10.79
CA ASN A 73 9.31 -31.31 -11.05
C ASN A 73 9.61 -30.83 -12.48
N PRO A 74 10.38 -29.75 -12.68
CA PRO A 74 10.61 -29.19 -14.01
C PRO A 74 11.44 -30.10 -14.93
N ALA A 75 12.13 -31.11 -14.38
CA ALA A 75 12.97 -32.01 -15.18
C ALA A 75 12.18 -33.09 -15.92
N ASP A 76 11.05 -33.54 -15.37
CA ASP A 76 10.30 -34.70 -15.88
C ASP A 76 8.77 -34.56 -15.82
N GLY A 77 8.26 -33.41 -15.35
CA GLY A 77 6.82 -33.15 -15.21
C GLY A 77 6.15 -33.88 -14.05
N ARG A 78 6.92 -34.55 -13.16
CA ARG A 78 6.33 -35.28 -12.02
C ARG A 78 5.57 -34.32 -11.10
N VAL A 79 4.29 -34.60 -10.88
CA VAL A 79 3.41 -33.82 -10.00
C VAL A 79 3.33 -34.45 -8.61
N THR A 80 3.37 -33.61 -7.58
CA THR A 80 3.08 -33.95 -6.19
C THR A 80 2.02 -33.01 -5.64
N VAL A 81 0.95 -33.55 -5.07
CA VAL A 81 -0.06 -32.75 -4.34
C VAL A 81 0.54 -32.34 -3.00
N ILE A 82 0.47 -31.05 -2.66
CA ILE A 82 1.05 -30.51 -1.43
C ILE A 82 -0.02 -30.41 -0.35
N GLU A 83 -1.09 -29.66 -0.63
CA GLU A 83 -2.22 -29.50 0.27
C GLU A 83 -3.49 -29.07 -0.48
N MET A 84 -4.61 -29.14 0.24
CA MET A 84 -5.93 -28.64 -0.16
C MET A 84 -6.47 -27.81 1.00
N ASN A 85 -6.97 -26.62 0.69
CA ASN A 85 -7.62 -25.73 1.65
C ASN A 85 -9.13 -25.70 1.36
N PRO A 86 -9.98 -26.39 2.17
CA PRO A 86 -11.42 -26.54 1.91
C PRO A 86 -12.21 -25.29 2.34
N ARG A 87 -11.77 -24.11 1.89
CA ARG A 87 -12.32 -22.79 2.19
C ARG A 87 -11.77 -21.75 1.23
N VAL A 88 -12.34 -20.55 1.29
CA VAL A 88 -11.69 -19.36 0.73
C VAL A 88 -10.32 -19.12 1.40
N SER A 89 -9.40 -18.56 0.63
CA SER A 89 -8.00 -18.31 0.97
C SER A 89 -7.56 -16.92 0.47
N ARG A 90 -6.36 -16.48 0.86
CA ARG A 90 -5.70 -15.33 0.22
C ARG A 90 -5.56 -15.52 -1.30
N SER A 91 -5.20 -16.73 -1.73
CA SER A 91 -5.12 -17.09 -3.15
C SER A 91 -6.48 -16.99 -3.85
N SER A 92 -7.59 -17.28 -3.16
CA SER A 92 -8.95 -17.11 -3.71
C SER A 92 -9.35 -15.63 -3.84
N ALA A 93 -8.91 -14.77 -2.92
CA ALA A 93 -9.10 -13.33 -3.02
C ALA A 93 -8.31 -12.78 -4.22
N LEU A 94 -7.01 -13.13 -4.30
CA LEU A 94 -6.16 -12.84 -5.44
C LEU A 94 -6.77 -13.31 -6.77
N ALA A 95 -7.23 -14.55 -6.85
CA ALA A 95 -7.87 -15.11 -8.04
C ALA A 95 -9.16 -14.39 -8.40
N SER A 96 -9.97 -14.00 -7.41
CA SER A 96 -11.20 -13.25 -7.66
C SER A 96 -10.91 -11.88 -8.28
N LYS A 97 -9.86 -11.20 -7.82
CA LYS A 97 -9.41 -9.93 -8.42
C LYS A 97 -8.77 -10.15 -9.77
N ALA A 98 -7.91 -11.16 -9.90
CA ALA A 98 -7.21 -11.47 -11.15
C ALA A 98 -8.18 -11.76 -12.30
N THR A 99 -9.26 -12.49 -12.03
CA THR A 99 -10.19 -12.96 -13.06
C THR A 99 -11.44 -12.10 -13.18
N GLY A 100 -11.83 -11.40 -12.11
CA GLY A 100 -13.14 -10.78 -11.97
C GLY A 100 -14.26 -11.74 -11.51
N PHE A 101 -13.94 -13.02 -11.28
CA PHE A 101 -14.88 -14.03 -10.81
C PHE A 101 -15.03 -13.97 -9.27
N PRO A 102 -16.19 -13.63 -8.70
CA PRO A 102 -16.31 -13.37 -7.26
C PRO A 102 -16.48 -14.67 -6.45
N ILE A 103 -15.37 -15.38 -6.18
CA ILE A 103 -15.36 -16.74 -5.59
C ILE A 103 -16.18 -16.82 -4.30
N ALA A 104 -15.95 -15.92 -3.33
CA ALA A 104 -16.63 -15.97 -2.04
C ALA A 104 -18.16 -15.73 -2.17
N LYS A 105 -18.56 -14.80 -3.04
CA LYS A 105 -19.98 -14.48 -3.32
C LYS A 105 -20.71 -15.66 -3.94
N ILE A 106 -20.06 -16.34 -4.89
CA ILE A 106 -20.62 -17.52 -5.56
C ILE A 106 -20.62 -18.72 -4.61
N ALA A 107 -19.53 -18.97 -3.88
CA ALA A 107 -19.47 -20.03 -2.87
C ALA A 107 -20.59 -19.91 -1.82
N ALA A 108 -20.91 -18.69 -1.36
CA ALA A 108 -22.03 -18.46 -0.45
C ALA A 108 -23.39 -18.83 -1.06
N LYS A 109 -23.60 -18.56 -2.37
CA LYS A 109 -24.81 -18.97 -3.10
C LYS A 109 -24.88 -20.49 -3.27
N LEU A 110 -23.76 -21.15 -3.56
CA LEU A 110 -23.69 -22.61 -3.65
C LEU A 110 -24.03 -23.29 -2.32
N ALA A 111 -23.55 -22.73 -1.20
CA ALA A 111 -23.78 -23.25 0.15
C ALA A 111 -25.27 -23.26 0.56
N ILE A 112 -26.09 -22.36 -0.01
CA ILE A 112 -27.56 -22.35 0.19
C ILE A 112 -28.31 -23.16 -0.88
N GLY A 113 -27.59 -23.91 -1.70
CA GLY A 113 -28.14 -24.90 -2.62
C GLY A 113 -28.36 -24.42 -4.05
N LEU A 114 -27.86 -23.25 -4.47
CA LEU A 114 -27.81 -22.91 -5.90
C LEU A 114 -26.73 -23.75 -6.60
N THR A 115 -26.83 -23.87 -7.93
CA THR A 115 -25.79 -24.48 -8.77
C THR A 115 -25.14 -23.46 -9.69
N LEU A 116 -23.95 -23.76 -10.21
CA LEU A 116 -23.15 -22.82 -11.00
C LEU A 116 -23.88 -22.32 -12.26
N ASP A 117 -24.69 -23.18 -12.87
CA ASP A 117 -25.55 -22.87 -14.02
C ASP A 117 -26.71 -21.93 -13.68
N GLU A 118 -27.11 -21.85 -12.42
CA GLU A 118 -28.21 -20.99 -11.93
C GLU A 118 -27.72 -19.59 -11.54
N ILE A 119 -26.41 -19.41 -11.36
CA ILE A 119 -25.79 -18.16 -10.94
C ILE A 119 -25.29 -17.42 -12.19
N ARG A 120 -25.72 -16.17 -12.37
CA ARG A 120 -25.25 -15.31 -13.47
C ARG A 120 -23.84 -14.77 -13.17
N ASN A 121 -23.00 -14.66 -14.18
CA ASN A 121 -21.73 -13.94 -14.11
C ASN A 121 -21.98 -12.43 -13.95
N ASP A 122 -21.42 -11.83 -12.91
CA ASP A 122 -21.65 -10.43 -12.54
C ASP A 122 -21.05 -9.44 -13.56
N ILE A 123 -19.93 -9.81 -14.20
CA ILE A 123 -19.18 -8.93 -15.10
C ILE A 123 -19.79 -8.89 -16.50
N THR A 124 -19.96 -10.05 -17.14
CA THR A 124 -20.54 -10.12 -18.50
C THR A 124 -22.05 -9.96 -18.48
N ARG A 125 -22.71 -10.32 -17.37
CA ARG A 125 -24.17 -10.36 -17.25
C ARG A 125 -24.84 -11.19 -18.35
N GLU A 126 -24.15 -11.99 -19.14
CA GLU A 126 -24.79 -12.77 -20.20
C GLU A 126 -24.52 -14.27 -20.04
N THR A 127 -23.45 -14.60 -19.32
CA THR A 127 -23.01 -15.98 -19.10
C THR A 127 -23.35 -16.46 -17.68
N PRO A 128 -23.50 -17.78 -17.46
CA PRO A 128 -23.59 -18.35 -16.11
C PRO A 128 -22.21 -18.34 -15.41
N ALA A 129 -22.18 -18.72 -14.13
CA ALA A 129 -20.95 -18.93 -13.35
C ALA A 129 -20.31 -20.31 -13.60
N SER A 130 -20.97 -21.19 -14.36
CA SER A 130 -20.46 -22.51 -14.77
C SER A 130 -19.49 -22.42 -15.95
N PHE A 131 -18.38 -21.71 -15.79
CA PHE A 131 -17.31 -21.58 -16.78
C PHE A 131 -15.95 -21.44 -16.09
N GLU A 132 -14.87 -21.64 -16.86
CA GLU A 132 -13.50 -21.37 -16.41
C GLU A 132 -13.07 -20.03 -17.01
N PRO A 133 -12.71 -19.02 -16.19
CA PRO A 133 -12.29 -17.72 -16.70
C PRO A 133 -11.07 -17.80 -17.60
N THR A 134 -11.07 -16.97 -18.66
CA THR A 134 -9.91 -16.73 -19.52
C THR A 134 -9.51 -15.28 -19.39
N ILE A 135 -8.23 -15.01 -19.22
CA ILE A 135 -7.69 -13.65 -19.11
C ILE A 135 -6.69 -13.40 -20.23
N ASP A 136 -6.74 -12.20 -20.82
CA ASP A 136 -5.88 -11.78 -21.93
C ASP A 136 -4.75 -10.84 -21.46
N TYR A 137 -4.42 -10.95 -20.17
CA TYR A 137 -3.42 -10.18 -19.45
C TYR A 137 -2.69 -11.06 -18.45
N VAL A 138 -1.62 -10.52 -17.86
CA VAL A 138 -0.85 -11.14 -16.79
C VAL A 138 -1.07 -10.37 -15.50
N VAL A 139 -1.36 -11.10 -14.43
CA VAL A 139 -1.49 -10.58 -13.07
C VAL A 139 -0.27 -11.02 -12.28
N ILE A 140 0.32 -10.08 -11.54
CA ILE A 140 1.41 -10.39 -10.60
C ILE A 140 1.03 -9.90 -9.22
N LYS A 141 1.16 -10.79 -8.24
CA LYS A 141 1.15 -10.48 -6.82
C LYS A 141 2.56 -10.43 -6.28
N ALA A 142 2.87 -9.37 -5.53
CA ALA A 142 4.12 -9.20 -4.81
C ALA A 142 3.83 -8.99 -3.30
N PRO A 143 4.44 -9.79 -2.41
CA PRO A 143 4.26 -9.66 -0.97
C PRO A 143 4.97 -8.42 -0.40
N ARG A 144 4.41 -7.90 0.69
CA ARG A 144 4.97 -6.80 1.49
C ARG A 144 5.38 -7.34 2.86
N TRP A 145 6.65 -7.17 3.22
CA TRP A 145 7.17 -7.53 4.55
C TRP A 145 7.23 -6.30 5.46
N ALA A 146 7.71 -6.45 6.69
CA ALA A 146 8.00 -5.34 7.59
C ALA A 146 9.21 -5.64 8.49
N PHE A 147 10.23 -6.32 7.95
CA PHE A 147 11.39 -6.79 8.72
C PHE A 147 12.15 -5.64 9.42
N GLU A 148 12.06 -4.42 8.90
CA GLU A 148 12.60 -3.22 9.53
C GLU A 148 12.07 -2.97 10.96
N LYS A 149 10.92 -3.55 11.33
CA LYS A 149 10.31 -3.45 12.66
C LYS A 149 10.74 -4.57 13.61
N PHE A 150 11.45 -5.58 13.10
CA PHE A 150 11.86 -6.77 13.86
C PHE A 150 13.35 -7.05 13.64
N PRO A 151 14.27 -6.20 14.15
CA PRO A 151 15.71 -6.31 13.88
C PRO A 151 16.33 -7.64 14.33
N GLY A 152 15.73 -8.31 15.33
CA GLY A 152 16.15 -9.64 15.80
C GLY A 152 15.57 -10.82 15.01
N ALA A 153 14.63 -10.59 14.09
CA ALA A 153 13.96 -11.65 13.36
C ALA A 153 14.82 -12.18 12.20
N ASN A 154 14.71 -13.49 11.95
CA ASN A 154 15.30 -14.09 10.75
C ASN A 154 14.51 -13.66 9.51
N THR A 155 15.16 -12.89 8.62
CA THR A 155 14.55 -12.34 7.39
C THR A 155 14.58 -13.29 6.19
N THR A 156 15.15 -14.49 6.34
CA THR A 156 15.15 -15.52 5.28
C THR A 156 13.73 -16.04 5.07
N LEU A 157 13.27 -16.04 3.82
CA LEU A 157 11.95 -16.56 3.46
C LEU A 157 12.00 -18.09 3.39
N GLY A 158 10.94 -18.74 3.86
CA GLY A 158 10.83 -20.19 3.93
C GLY A 158 9.38 -20.64 3.90
N VAL A 159 9.09 -21.82 4.45
CA VAL A 159 7.73 -22.39 4.46
C VAL A 159 6.76 -21.71 5.44
N GLN A 160 7.28 -20.92 6.38
CA GLN A 160 6.47 -20.10 7.29
C GLN A 160 6.37 -18.68 6.73
N MET A 161 5.13 -18.21 6.56
CA MET A 161 4.84 -16.86 6.07
C MET A 161 5.31 -15.78 7.04
N LYS A 162 5.90 -14.70 6.50
CA LYS A 162 6.39 -13.53 7.24
C LYS A 162 5.93 -12.19 6.64
N SER A 163 5.34 -12.22 5.44
CA SER A 163 4.71 -11.04 4.84
C SER A 163 3.51 -10.57 5.66
N VAL A 164 3.28 -9.26 5.65
CA VAL A 164 2.23 -8.54 6.40
C VAL A 164 1.11 -8.02 5.49
N GLY A 165 1.25 -8.23 4.18
CA GLY A 165 0.27 -7.87 3.16
C GLY A 165 0.82 -8.16 1.77
N GLU A 166 0.08 -7.75 0.74
CA GLU A 166 0.43 -7.97 -0.65
C GLU A 166 -0.11 -6.88 -1.58
N ALA A 167 0.60 -6.64 -2.66
CA ALA A 167 0.16 -5.79 -3.77
C ALA A 167 -0.07 -6.68 -4.99
N MET A 168 -1.09 -6.34 -5.77
CA MET A 168 -1.37 -6.97 -7.07
C MET A 168 -1.26 -5.92 -8.17
N SER A 169 -0.93 -6.36 -9.37
CA SER A 169 -0.97 -5.54 -10.57
C SER A 169 -1.41 -6.34 -11.77
N ILE A 170 -1.88 -5.63 -12.80
CA ILE A 170 -2.30 -6.23 -14.07
C ILE A 170 -1.55 -5.52 -15.20
N GLY A 171 -1.02 -6.27 -16.17
CA GLY A 171 -0.40 -5.73 -17.38
C GLY A 171 -0.61 -6.67 -18.57
N ARG A 172 -0.48 -6.19 -19.79
CA ARG A 172 -0.62 -7.04 -21.00
C ARG A 172 0.54 -8.01 -21.18
N THR A 173 1.64 -7.79 -20.47
CA THR A 173 2.82 -8.64 -20.47
C THR A 173 3.32 -8.85 -19.05
N PHE A 174 4.05 -9.95 -18.84
CA PHE A 174 4.74 -10.21 -17.57
C PHE A 174 5.63 -9.04 -17.15
N LYS A 175 6.40 -8.47 -18.08
CA LYS A 175 7.31 -7.35 -17.81
C LYS A 175 6.58 -6.11 -17.30
N GLU A 176 5.49 -5.75 -17.97
CA GLU A 176 4.66 -4.61 -17.58
C GLU A 176 4.03 -4.82 -16.20
N SER A 177 3.43 -6.00 -15.98
CA SER A 177 2.85 -6.35 -14.68
C SER A 177 3.91 -6.39 -13.58
N LEU A 178 5.10 -6.94 -13.82
CA LEU A 178 6.13 -7.05 -12.78
C LEU A 178 6.57 -5.67 -12.29
N GLN A 179 6.81 -4.74 -13.22
CA GLN A 179 7.21 -3.38 -12.87
C GLN A 179 6.08 -2.62 -12.15
N LYS A 180 4.81 -2.88 -12.50
CA LYS A 180 3.64 -2.35 -11.78
C LYS A 180 3.54 -2.91 -10.36
N ALA A 181 3.70 -4.22 -10.19
CA ALA A 181 3.69 -4.88 -8.88
C ALA A 181 4.77 -4.29 -7.96
N LEU A 182 6.01 -4.19 -8.45
CA LEU A 182 7.14 -3.68 -7.66
C LEU A 182 6.94 -2.22 -7.23
N ARG A 183 6.38 -1.36 -8.09
CA ARG A 183 6.06 0.03 -7.72
C ARG A 183 4.78 0.20 -6.90
N SER A 184 3.99 -0.85 -6.72
CA SER A 184 2.82 -0.88 -5.85
C SER A 184 3.16 -1.32 -4.42
N LEU A 185 4.40 -1.71 -4.14
CA LEU A 185 4.81 -2.26 -2.83
C LEU A 185 4.97 -1.22 -1.72
N GLU A 186 4.94 0.08 -2.04
CA GLU A 186 5.08 1.16 -1.06
C GLU A 186 6.38 1.06 -0.23
N ARG A 187 7.49 0.69 -0.90
CA ARG A 187 8.86 0.56 -0.34
C ARG A 187 9.86 1.53 -0.99
N ASP A 188 9.37 2.64 -1.55
CA ASP A 188 10.17 3.61 -2.32
C ASP A 188 10.99 2.93 -3.45
N ARG A 189 10.36 1.98 -4.13
CA ARG A 189 10.84 1.31 -5.34
C ARG A 189 9.84 1.58 -6.45
N PHE A 190 10.31 1.88 -7.66
CA PHE A 190 9.45 2.26 -8.80
C PHE A 190 9.59 1.31 -9.99
N GLY A 191 10.10 0.11 -9.75
CA GLY A 191 10.27 -0.98 -10.70
C GLY A 191 11.36 -1.95 -10.22
N ILE A 192 12.00 -2.66 -11.15
CA ILE A 192 13.04 -3.68 -10.87
C ILE A 192 14.42 -3.09 -10.53
N GLY A 193 14.54 -1.76 -10.49
CA GLY A 193 15.77 -1.02 -10.24
C GLY A 193 15.83 0.26 -11.07
N SER A 194 16.98 0.94 -11.05
CA SER A 194 17.22 2.17 -11.81
C SER A 194 16.17 3.26 -11.54
N ASP A 195 15.71 3.38 -10.27
CA ASP A 195 14.61 4.23 -9.82
C ASP A 195 15.02 5.35 -8.83
N GLY A 196 16.33 5.46 -8.58
CA GLY A 196 16.92 6.41 -7.64
C GLY A 196 17.05 5.89 -6.21
N ASN A 197 16.49 4.72 -5.89
CA ASN A 197 16.76 4.08 -4.61
C ASN A 197 18.08 3.29 -4.68
N GLN A 198 19.16 3.93 -4.23
CA GLN A 198 20.53 3.46 -4.41
C GLN A 198 21.06 2.61 -3.24
N LYS A 199 20.22 2.17 -2.30
CA LYS A 199 20.68 1.45 -1.10
C LYS A 199 21.49 0.20 -1.44
N ILE A 200 20.95 -0.64 -2.34
CA ILE A 200 21.63 -1.87 -2.78
C ILE A 200 22.79 -1.52 -3.74
N ASP A 201 22.59 -0.58 -4.67
CA ASP A 201 23.63 -0.16 -5.62
C ASP A 201 24.89 0.34 -4.92
N ALA A 202 24.73 1.26 -3.95
CA ALA A 202 25.82 1.85 -3.20
C ALA A 202 26.53 0.84 -2.30
N MET A 203 25.77 -0.06 -1.66
CA MET A 203 26.34 -1.15 -0.87
C MET A 203 27.15 -2.10 -1.75
N LEU A 204 26.63 -2.52 -2.90
CA LEU A 204 27.38 -3.40 -3.80
C LEU A 204 28.61 -2.68 -4.39
N ALA A 205 28.49 -1.40 -4.73
CA ALA A 205 29.57 -0.61 -5.30
C ALA A 205 30.75 -0.40 -4.33
N SER A 206 30.50 -0.37 -3.01
CA SER A 206 31.55 -0.20 -1.99
C SER A 206 32.36 -1.47 -1.73
N LEU A 207 31.84 -2.64 -2.12
CA LEU A 207 32.52 -3.92 -1.99
C LEU A 207 33.52 -4.14 -3.14
N ASP A 208 34.62 -4.84 -2.84
CA ASP A 208 35.52 -5.36 -3.86
C ASP A 208 34.80 -6.41 -4.73
N GLU A 209 35.36 -6.70 -5.92
CA GLU A 209 34.69 -7.55 -6.91
C GLU A 209 34.31 -8.94 -6.36
N ARG A 210 35.20 -9.55 -5.57
CA ARG A 210 34.96 -10.89 -5.03
C ARG A 210 33.84 -10.85 -4.01
N THR A 211 33.95 -9.97 -3.02
CA THR A 211 32.93 -9.83 -1.97
C THR A 211 31.57 -9.45 -2.54
N ARG A 212 31.53 -8.60 -3.57
CA ARG A 212 30.30 -8.24 -4.30
C ARG A 212 29.65 -9.46 -4.94
N ARG A 213 30.41 -10.26 -5.68
CA ARG A 213 29.92 -11.49 -6.33
C ARG A 213 29.41 -12.50 -5.30
N ASP A 214 30.15 -12.70 -4.21
CA ASP A 214 29.79 -13.61 -3.11
C ASP A 214 28.50 -13.14 -2.41
N THR A 215 28.34 -11.82 -2.22
CA THR A 215 27.13 -11.22 -1.64
C THR A 215 25.91 -11.45 -2.53
N ILE A 216 26.03 -11.18 -3.84
CA ILE A 216 24.94 -11.43 -4.81
C ILE A 216 24.60 -12.92 -4.82
N GLU A 217 25.59 -13.80 -4.86
CA GLU A 217 25.37 -15.26 -4.84
C GLU A 217 24.58 -15.69 -3.61
N ASN A 218 25.01 -15.24 -2.42
CA ASN A 218 24.35 -15.57 -1.16
C ASN A 218 22.90 -15.09 -1.13
N LYS A 219 22.64 -13.85 -1.60
CA LYS A 219 21.30 -13.26 -1.65
C LYS A 219 20.38 -13.90 -2.69
N LEU A 220 20.93 -14.63 -3.66
CA LEU A 220 20.15 -15.44 -4.60
C LEU A 220 19.84 -16.83 -4.05
N ILE A 221 20.81 -17.46 -3.37
CA ILE A 221 20.65 -18.78 -2.74
C ILE A 221 19.65 -18.72 -1.59
N ASN A 222 19.76 -17.70 -0.73
CA ASN A 222 18.93 -17.55 0.46
C ASN A 222 17.77 -16.57 0.17
N PRO A 223 16.53 -17.06 0.01
CA PRO A 223 15.40 -16.20 -0.32
C PRO A 223 15.19 -15.10 0.71
N ASN A 224 14.98 -13.86 0.23
CA ASN A 224 14.83 -12.65 1.05
C ASN A 224 13.95 -11.63 0.32
N GLU A 225 13.48 -10.62 1.05
CA GLU A 225 12.55 -9.59 0.54
C GLU A 225 13.08 -8.76 -0.63
N ASP A 226 14.39 -8.75 -0.86
CA ASP A 226 15.05 -7.96 -1.91
C ASP A 226 15.63 -8.84 -3.03
N ARG A 227 15.37 -10.17 -3.02
CA ARG A 227 15.96 -11.14 -3.96
C ARG A 227 15.76 -10.75 -5.42
N ILE A 228 14.60 -10.20 -5.77
CA ILE A 228 14.30 -9.74 -7.13
C ILE A 228 15.28 -8.68 -7.65
N PHE A 229 15.76 -7.80 -6.78
CA PHE A 229 16.76 -6.78 -7.13
C PHE A 229 18.15 -7.42 -7.31
N TYR A 230 18.51 -8.39 -6.46
CA TYR A 230 19.75 -9.15 -6.63
C TYR A 230 19.78 -9.97 -7.93
N ILE A 231 18.63 -10.45 -8.41
CA ILE A 231 18.52 -11.08 -9.75
C ILE A 231 18.91 -10.07 -10.84
N LYS A 232 18.38 -8.85 -10.77
CA LYS A 232 18.73 -7.76 -11.71
C LYS A 232 20.24 -7.48 -11.68
N TYR A 233 20.83 -7.35 -10.50
CA TYR A 233 22.27 -7.09 -10.37
C TYR A 233 23.15 -8.25 -10.87
N ALA A 234 22.71 -9.50 -10.70
CA ALA A 234 23.40 -10.64 -11.27
C ALA A 234 23.48 -10.56 -12.81
N PHE A 235 22.39 -10.13 -13.47
CA PHE A 235 22.42 -9.87 -14.91
C PHE A 235 23.29 -8.66 -15.29
N ASP A 236 23.33 -7.61 -14.47
CA ASP A 236 24.20 -6.45 -14.72
C ASP A 236 25.67 -6.85 -14.78
N ILE A 237 26.11 -7.75 -13.89
CA ILE A 237 27.49 -8.29 -13.86
C ILE A 237 27.70 -9.47 -14.82
N GLY A 238 26.74 -9.73 -15.71
CA GLY A 238 26.86 -10.68 -16.82
C GLY A 238 26.62 -12.15 -16.46
N TRP A 239 25.91 -12.46 -15.38
CA TRP A 239 25.53 -13.85 -15.10
C TRP A 239 24.44 -14.32 -16.06
N THR A 240 24.48 -15.61 -16.40
CA THR A 240 23.51 -16.22 -17.32
C THR A 240 22.24 -16.63 -16.61
N VAL A 241 21.17 -16.82 -17.39
CA VAL A 241 19.88 -17.35 -16.90
C VAL A 241 20.09 -18.69 -16.20
N GLU A 242 20.91 -19.59 -16.76
CA GLU A 242 21.16 -20.91 -16.21
C GLU A 242 21.84 -20.85 -14.84
N ARG A 243 22.81 -19.94 -14.68
CA ARG A 243 23.47 -19.75 -13.37
C ARG A 243 22.47 -19.25 -12.33
N ILE A 244 21.67 -18.25 -12.66
CA ILE A 244 20.71 -17.67 -11.71
C ILE A 244 19.62 -18.69 -11.39
N HIS A 245 19.13 -19.46 -12.38
CA HIS A 245 18.21 -20.57 -12.18
C HIS A 245 18.80 -21.61 -11.22
N HIS A 246 20.06 -22.00 -11.41
CA HIS A 246 20.72 -22.97 -10.54
C HIS A 246 20.74 -22.53 -9.06
N LEU A 247 20.96 -21.25 -8.80
CA LEU A 247 21.01 -20.66 -7.46
C LEU A 247 19.64 -20.45 -6.83
N THR A 248 18.68 -19.95 -7.62
CA THR A 248 17.38 -19.46 -7.11
C THR A 248 16.24 -20.46 -7.25
N LYS A 249 16.39 -21.41 -8.17
CA LYS A 249 15.36 -22.31 -8.71
C LYS A 249 14.17 -21.62 -9.39
N VAL A 250 14.24 -20.30 -9.59
CA VAL A 250 13.24 -19.54 -10.39
C VAL A 250 13.28 -20.04 -11.83
N ASP A 251 12.12 -20.28 -12.44
CA ASP A 251 12.05 -20.83 -13.80
C ASP A 251 12.83 -19.96 -14.81
N PRO A 252 13.60 -20.56 -15.74
CA PRO A 252 14.34 -19.83 -16.76
C PRO A 252 13.49 -18.85 -17.59
N TRP A 253 12.20 -19.14 -17.79
CA TRP A 253 11.28 -18.25 -18.50
C TRP A 253 11.19 -16.88 -17.81
N PHE A 254 10.92 -16.83 -16.51
CA PHE A 254 10.83 -15.57 -15.76
C PHE A 254 12.16 -14.83 -15.75
N LEU A 255 13.27 -15.56 -15.57
CA LEU A 255 14.61 -15.01 -15.58
C LEU A 255 14.97 -14.40 -16.94
N ALA A 256 14.58 -15.02 -18.05
CA ALA A 256 14.76 -14.47 -19.38
C ALA A 256 13.98 -13.15 -19.57
N GLN A 257 12.74 -13.06 -19.05
CA GLN A 257 11.98 -11.81 -19.09
C GLN A 257 12.68 -10.67 -18.33
N ILE A 258 13.28 -10.97 -17.18
CA ILE A 258 14.05 -10.01 -16.38
C ILE A 258 15.36 -9.63 -17.09
N ALA A 259 16.05 -10.58 -17.71
CA ALA A 259 17.25 -10.31 -18.51
C ALA A 259 16.94 -9.35 -19.66
N GLU A 260 15.78 -9.50 -20.32
CA GLU A 260 15.34 -8.58 -21.37
C GLU A 260 15.06 -7.16 -20.84
N LEU A 261 14.55 -7.01 -19.62
CA LEU A 261 14.41 -5.70 -18.96
C LEU A 261 15.78 -5.05 -18.76
N VAL A 262 16.76 -5.78 -18.22
CA VAL A 262 18.14 -5.29 -18.04
C VAL A 262 18.78 -4.87 -19.37
N VAL A 263 18.56 -5.66 -20.43
CA VAL A 263 19.04 -5.33 -21.78
C VAL A 263 18.34 -4.07 -22.33
N ALA A 264 17.04 -3.90 -22.05
CA ALA A 264 16.29 -2.72 -22.45
C ALA A 264 16.81 -1.45 -21.77
N GLU A 265 17.21 -1.50 -20.48
CA GLU A 265 17.85 -0.36 -19.79
C GLU A 265 19.13 0.07 -20.51
N LYS A 266 20.01 -0.87 -20.83
CA LYS A 266 21.28 -0.60 -21.53
C LYS A 266 21.03 0.04 -22.90
N LYS A 267 20.13 -0.56 -23.70
CA LYS A 267 19.75 -0.01 -25.02
C LYS A 267 19.12 1.37 -24.92
N PHE A 268 18.31 1.62 -23.90
CA PHE A 268 17.69 2.92 -23.67
C PHE A 268 18.73 3.98 -23.32
N ILE A 269 19.68 3.67 -22.44
CA ILE A 269 20.78 4.58 -22.07
C ILE A 269 21.63 4.93 -23.29
N ASP A 270 21.99 3.95 -24.12
CA ASP A 270 22.75 4.17 -25.35
C ASP A 270 21.98 5.05 -26.36
N SER A 271 20.68 4.78 -26.54
CA SER A 271 19.79 5.56 -27.39
C SER A 271 19.65 7.00 -26.89
N TYR A 272 19.48 7.18 -25.59
CA TYR A 272 19.39 8.50 -24.96
C TYR A 272 20.68 9.30 -25.10
N SER A 273 21.83 8.65 -24.91
CA SER A 273 23.14 9.30 -25.06
C SER A 273 23.38 9.80 -26.48
N SER A 274 22.78 9.12 -27.46
CA SER A 274 22.90 9.47 -28.88
C SER A 274 21.90 10.54 -29.36
N ALA A 275 20.65 10.50 -28.87
CA ALA A 275 19.54 11.27 -29.44
C ALA A 275 18.62 11.95 -28.41
N GLY A 276 18.92 11.85 -27.11
CA GLY A 276 18.04 12.31 -26.03
C GLY A 276 16.74 11.50 -25.93
N LEU A 277 15.71 12.11 -25.34
CA LEU A 277 14.38 11.52 -25.30
C LEU A 277 13.75 11.56 -26.70
N THR A 278 13.35 10.41 -27.22
CA THR A 278 12.62 10.29 -28.49
C THR A 278 11.29 9.58 -28.26
N PRO A 279 10.24 9.82 -29.07
CA PRO A 279 8.97 9.14 -28.88
C PRO A 279 9.10 7.61 -28.92
N ALA A 280 9.98 7.10 -29.79
CA ALA A 280 10.24 5.68 -29.95
C ALA A 280 10.89 5.05 -28.70
N ASN A 281 11.97 5.65 -28.19
CA ASN A 281 12.67 5.07 -27.03
C ASN A 281 11.82 5.14 -25.75
N VAL A 282 11.10 6.24 -25.51
CA VAL A 282 10.20 6.37 -24.36
C VAL A 282 9.04 5.38 -24.48
N ARG A 283 8.35 5.31 -25.63
CA ARG A 283 7.23 4.38 -25.84
C ARG A 283 7.67 2.93 -25.62
N SER A 284 8.86 2.54 -26.09
CA SER A 284 9.41 1.21 -25.87
C SER A 284 9.59 0.89 -24.38
N MET A 285 10.08 1.85 -23.59
CA MET A 285 10.23 1.66 -22.14
C MET A 285 8.88 1.56 -21.43
N LYS A 286 7.91 2.40 -21.80
CA LYS A 286 6.56 2.36 -21.21
C LYS A 286 5.84 1.04 -21.49
N LYS A 287 5.98 0.47 -22.69
CA LYS A 287 5.46 -0.88 -23.05
C LYS A 287 6.05 -2.02 -22.20
N LEU A 288 7.24 -1.80 -21.63
CA LEU A 288 7.89 -2.75 -20.72
C LEU A 288 7.57 -2.46 -19.24
N GLY A 289 6.67 -1.51 -18.96
CA GLY A 289 6.25 -1.13 -17.61
C GLY A 289 7.18 -0.17 -16.87
N TYR A 290 8.21 0.38 -17.51
CA TYR A 290 9.11 1.33 -16.84
C TYR A 290 8.36 2.61 -16.44
N SER A 291 8.54 3.03 -15.19
CA SER A 291 7.95 4.27 -14.68
C SER A 291 8.68 5.52 -15.21
N ASP A 292 7.98 6.65 -15.18
CA ASP A 292 8.56 7.97 -15.47
C ASP A 292 9.74 8.24 -14.51
N ARG A 293 9.67 7.72 -13.28
CA ARG A 293 10.76 7.74 -12.28
C ARG A 293 12.02 7.02 -12.75
N GLN A 294 11.89 5.80 -13.28
CA GLN A 294 13.04 5.03 -13.74
C GLN A 294 13.70 5.68 -14.95
N ILE A 295 12.89 6.15 -15.91
CA ILE A 295 13.39 6.88 -17.08
C ILE A 295 14.10 8.17 -16.64
N ALA A 296 13.54 8.89 -15.67
CA ALA A 296 14.15 10.10 -15.12
C ALA A 296 15.50 9.84 -14.43
N TYR A 297 15.61 8.77 -13.66
CA TYR A 297 16.88 8.38 -13.04
C TYR A 297 17.91 8.00 -14.11
N MET A 298 17.57 7.13 -15.06
CA MET A 298 18.50 6.71 -16.12
C MET A 298 19.01 7.88 -16.97
N THR A 299 18.17 8.86 -17.27
CA THR A 299 18.54 10.04 -18.09
C THR A 299 19.25 11.15 -17.31
N GLY A 300 19.16 11.13 -15.98
CA GLY A 300 19.79 12.09 -15.07
C GLY A 300 20.90 11.50 -14.21
N ARG A 301 21.30 10.26 -14.47
CA ARG A 301 22.09 9.41 -13.57
C ARG A 301 23.34 10.09 -13.02
N ASP A 302 24.19 10.63 -13.89
CA ASP A 302 25.48 11.21 -13.47
C ASP A 302 25.32 12.31 -12.40
N GLY A 303 24.34 13.20 -12.58
CA GLY A 303 24.08 14.27 -11.63
C GLY A 303 23.46 13.79 -10.32
N LEU A 304 22.62 12.76 -10.40
CA LEU A 304 21.96 12.15 -9.25
C LEU A 304 22.92 11.33 -8.41
N ASP A 305 23.74 10.49 -9.04
CA ASP A 305 24.76 9.68 -8.38
C ASP A 305 25.83 10.58 -7.74
N ALA A 306 26.20 11.69 -8.40
CA ALA A 306 27.12 12.69 -7.84
C ALA A 306 26.54 13.43 -6.63
N LEU A 307 25.23 13.67 -6.56
CA LEU A 307 24.58 14.24 -5.38
C LEU A 307 24.49 13.21 -4.25
N TYR A 308 24.11 11.97 -4.57
CA TYR A 308 23.99 10.89 -3.60
C TYR A 308 25.33 10.57 -2.92
N SER A 309 26.43 10.56 -3.68
CA SER A 309 27.77 10.31 -3.14
C SER A 309 28.29 11.40 -2.18
N LYS A 310 27.68 12.59 -2.19
CA LYS A 310 28.02 13.66 -1.22
C LYS A 310 27.37 13.43 0.15
N GLY A 311 26.53 12.40 0.28
CA GLY A 311 25.88 12.04 1.53
C GLY A 311 24.61 12.84 1.83
N PRO A 312 24.05 12.66 3.03
CA PRO A 312 22.66 13.03 3.29
C PRO A 312 22.36 14.53 3.30
N LEU A 313 23.38 15.38 3.50
CA LEU A 313 23.24 16.83 3.45
C LEU A 313 22.75 17.35 2.08
N PHE A 314 22.94 16.57 1.01
CA PHE A 314 22.50 16.90 -0.35
C PHE A 314 21.18 16.23 -0.76
N GLN A 315 20.48 15.60 0.20
CA GLN A 315 19.27 14.84 -0.11
C GLN A 315 18.12 15.72 -0.63
N ARG A 316 18.05 16.96 -0.16
CA ARG A 316 17.06 17.92 -0.63
C ARG A 316 17.27 18.24 -2.10
N GLU A 317 18.52 18.49 -2.51
CA GLU A 317 18.92 18.72 -3.89
C GLU A 317 18.72 17.48 -4.75
N TYR A 318 19.06 16.29 -4.23
CA TYR A 318 18.80 15.01 -4.90
C TYR A 318 17.30 14.84 -5.20
N SER A 319 16.46 15.02 -4.19
CA SER A 319 15.00 14.91 -4.30
C SER A 319 14.41 15.93 -5.26
N ALA A 320 14.89 17.18 -5.20
CA ALA A 320 14.47 18.24 -6.11
C ALA A 320 14.87 17.94 -7.57
N LEU A 321 16.09 17.45 -7.80
CA LEU A 321 16.56 17.06 -9.13
C LEU A 321 15.77 15.88 -9.67
N MET A 322 15.54 14.83 -8.87
CA MET A 322 14.71 13.69 -9.26
C MET A 322 13.29 14.12 -9.62
N LYS A 323 12.63 14.93 -8.77
CA LYS A 323 11.27 15.44 -9.02
C LYS A 323 11.20 16.23 -10.33
N LYS A 324 12.21 17.07 -10.59
CA LYS A 324 12.30 17.82 -11.85
C LYS A 324 12.43 16.89 -13.05
N ARG A 325 13.35 15.92 -13.01
CA ARG A 325 13.58 14.97 -14.11
C ARG A 325 12.36 14.11 -14.40
N GLU A 326 11.68 13.64 -13.35
CA GLU A 326 10.43 12.88 -13.48
C GLU A 326 9.32 13.72 -14.14
N THR A 327 9.24 15.00 -13.78
CA THR A 327 8.32 15.95 -14.41
C THR A 327 8.66 16.19 -15.88
N ASP A 328 9.95 16.33 -16.22
CA ASP A 328 10.41 16.51 -17.60
C ASP A 328 10.03 15.31 -18.47
N VAL A 329 10.23 14.07 -17.97
CA VAL A 329 9.81 12.84 -18.65
C VAL A 329 8.30 12.82 -18.85
N ARG A 330 7.52 13.12 -17.81
CA ARG A 330 6.05 13.18 -17.89
C ARG A 330 5.56 14.18 -18.93
N ILE A 331 6.14 15.39 -18.96
CA ILE A 331 5.80 16.43 -19.93
C ILE A 331 6.16 15.98 -21.34
N PHE A 332 7.36 15.42 -21.55
CA PHE A 332 7.77 14.88 -22.83
C PHE A 332 6.77 13.82 -23.31
N ARG A 333 6.40 12.91 -22.42
CA ARG A 333 5.52 11.80 -22.69
C ARG A 333 4.11 12.27 -23.08
N LYS A 334 3.53 13.23 -22.34
CA LYS A 334 2.23 13.86 -22.66
C LYS A 334 2.25 14.62 -23.98
N ARG A 335 3.31 15.39 -24.27
CA ARG A 335 3.45 16.16 -25.53
C ARG A 335 3.52 15.28 -26.78
N ASN A 336 3.97 14.03 -26.63
CA ASN A 336 4.09 13.07 -27.72
C ASN A 336 3.00 11.99 -27.70
N GLU A 337 1.91 12.21 -26.95
CA GLU A 337 0.76 11.30 -26.86
C GLU A 337 1.13 9.87 -26.44
N ILE A 338 2.17 9.72 -25.61
CA ILE A 338 2.59 8.43 -25.05
C ILE A 338 1.84 8.24 -23.71
N ILE A 339 0.53 8.13 -23.77
CA ILE A 339 -0.35 7.92 -22.60
C ILE A 339 -0.87 6.49 -22.61
N PRO A 340 -1.11 5.84 -21.46
CA PRO A 340 -1.65 4.49 -21.47
C PRO A 340 -3.14 4.53 -21.77
N GLY A 341 -3.63 3.47 -22.43
CA GLY A 341 -5.03 3.11 -22.42
C GLY A 341 -5.44 2.42 -21.12
N PHE A 342 -6.73 2.25 -20.90
CA PHE A 342 -7.24 1.38 -19.84
C PHE A 342 -8.01 0.22 -20.46
N ARG A 343 -7.71 -0.99 -20.01
CA ARG A 343 -8.41 -2.22 -20.39
C ARG A 343 -9.35 -2.66 -19.29
N VAL A 344 -10.35 -3.45 -19.63
CA VAL A 344 -11.36 -3.99 -18.70
C VAL A 344 -11.01 -5.43 -18.32
N VAL A 345 -11.19 -5.76 -17.04
CA VAL A 345 -11.23 -7.14 -16.57
C VAL A 345 -12.61 -7.72 -16.89
N ASP A 346 -12.65 -8.77 -17.70
CA ASP A 346 -13.89 -9.26 -18.33
C ASP A 346 -14.25 -10.72 -18.03
N THR A 347 -13.37 -11.48 -17.37
CA THR A 347 -13.45 -12.94 -17.12
C THR A 347 -13.32 -13.84 -18.35
N CYS A 348 -13.31 -13.31 -19.58
CA CYS A 348 -13.49 -14.09 -20.81
C CYS A 348 -12.52 -13.76 -21.95
N GLY A 349 -11.53 -12.89 -21.74
CA GLY A 349 -10.49 -12.60 -22.73
C GLY A 349 -11.03 -11.97 -24.01
N GLY A 350 -12.02 -11.10 -23.90
CA GLY A 350 -12.64 -10.36 -25.00
C GLY A 350 -13.75 -11.10 -25.75
N GLU A 351 -14.19 -12.28 -25.29
CA GLU A 351 -15.27 -13.04 -25.95
C GLU A 351 -16.65 -12.37 -25.79
N PHE A 352 -16.93 -11.80 -24.61
CA PHE A 352 -18.20 -11.13 -24.28
C PHE A 352 -17.97 -9.71 -23.79
N GLU A 353 -18.98 -8.85 -23.95
CA GLU A 353 -18.89 -7.49 -23.41
C GLU A 353 -18.92 -7.50 -21.87
N ALA A 354 -17.90 -6.92 -21.24
CA ALA A 354 -17.88 -6.72 -19.80
C ALA A 354 -18.59 -5.44 -19.40
N PHE A 355 -19.69 -5.52 -18.65
CA PHE A 355 -20.45 -4.35 -18.21
C PHE A 355 -19.91 -3.69 -16.94
N THR A 356 -18.99 -4.34 -16.24
CA THR A 356 -18.42 -3.83 -14.98
C THR A 356 -17.19 -2.96 -15.23
N PRO A 357 -17.15 -1.70 -14.77
CA PRO A 357 -16.00 -0.78 -14.95
C PRO A 357 -14.78 -1.13 -14.06
N TYR A 358 -14.20 -2.30 -14.27
CA TYR A 358 -13.00 -2.78 -13.57
C TYR A 358 -11.77 -2.67 -14.48
N TYR A 359 -10.93 -1.67 -14.26
CA TYR A 359 -9.88 -1.26 -15.19
C TYR A 359 -8.45 -1.49 -14.69
N TYR A 360 -7.53 -1.62 -15.65
CA TYR A 360 -6.08 -1.53 -15.46
C TYR A 360 -5.42 -0.82 -16.65
N SER A 361 -4.32 -0.10 -16.40
CA SER A 361 -3.57 0.62 -17.42
C SER A 361 -2.69 -0.31 -18.24
N ALA A 362 -2.59 -0.01 -19.54
CA ALA A 362 -1.67 -0.67 -20.45
C ALA A 362 -1.16 0.31 -21.50
N TYR A 363 0.10 0.17 -21.91
CA TYR A 363 0.64 0.87 -23.08
C TYR A 363 0.40 0.09 -24.38
N ASP A 364 -0.82 -0.42 -24.54
CA ASP A 364 -1.32 -0.96 -25.79
C ASP A 364 -2.13 0.11 -26.55
N ASP A 365 -2.31 -0.05 -27.86
CA ASP A 365 -2.87 1.00 -28.71
C ASP A 365 -4.42 1.12 -28.60
N ALA A 366 -5.06 0.64 -27.52
CA ALA A 366 -6.50 0.82 -27.31
C ALA A 366 -6.89 1.23 -25.89
N ASP A 367 -8.14 1.71 -25.74
CA ASP A 367 -8.70 2.23 -24.50
C ASP A 367 -10.19 1.86 -24.42
N GLU A 368 -10.54 1.10 -23.40
CA GLU A 368 -11.87 0.58 -23.11
C GLU A 368 -12.55 1.34 -21.96
N SER A 369 -11.91 2.40 -21.45
CA SER A 369 -12.52 3.23 -20.41
C SER A 369 -13.79 3.92 -20.92
N ARG A 370 -14.86 3.80 -20.14
CA ARG A 370 -16.18 4.30 -20.53
C ARG A 370 -16.38 5.74 -20.10
N LYS A 371 -16.82 6.61 -21.01
CA LYS A 371 -17.11 8.00 -20.63
C LYS A 371 -18.37 8.07 -19.74
N SER A 372 -18.33 8.98 -18.77
CA SER A 372 -19.48 9.35 -17.94
C SER A 372 -19.46 10.86 -17.70
N ASP A 373 -20.62 11.48 -17.89
CA ASP A 373 -20.88 12.91 -17.64
C ASP A 373 -21.40 13.17 -16.22
N ARG A 374 -21.56 12.12 -15.40
CA ARG A 374 -21.96 12.27 -14.00
C ARG A 374 -20.86 12.96 -13.21
N LYS A 375 -21.25 13.65 -12.12
CA LYS A 375 -20.28 14.16 -11.14
C LYS A 375 -19.50 12.99 -10.56
N LYS A 376 -18.18 13.11 -10.55
CA LYS A 376 -17.27 12.05 -10.13
C LYS A 376 -16.38 12.52 -8.98
N VAL A 377 -16.12 11.65 -8.01
CA VAL A 377 -15.12 11.87 -6.97
C VAL A 377 -14.20 10.65 -6.91
N MET A 378 -12.90 10.91 -6.90
CA MET A 378 -11.89 9.87 -6.80
C MET A 378 -11.48 9.63 -5.34
N ILE A 379 -11.30 8.37 -4.98
CA ILE A 379 -10.84 7.92 -3.67
C ILE A 379 -9.54 7.15 -3.88
N LEU A 380 -8.48 7.58 -3.21
CA LEU A 380 -7.21 6.85 -3.21
C LEU A 380 -7.16 5.90 -2.01
N GLY A 381 -6.90 4.62 -2.29
CA GLY A 381 -6.66 3.59 -1.28
C GLY A 381 -5.27 3.72 -0.63
N GLY A 382 -4.88 2.70 0.14
CA GLY A 382 -3.60 2.66 0.84
C GLY A 382 -2.54 1.74 0.24
N GLY A 383 -2.89 0.96 -0.79
CA GLY A 383 -2.02 -0.06 -1.36
C GLY A 383 -1.90 -1.26 -0.40
N PRO A 384 -0.80 -2.02 -0.45
CA PRO A 384 -0.61 -3.21 0.37
C PRO A 384 -0.67 -2.88 1.86
N ASN A 385 -1.40 -3.72 2.59
CA ASN A 385 -1.42 -3.70 4.05
C ASN A 385 0.00 -3.86 4.62
N ARG A 386 0.27 -3.18 5.73
CA ARG A 386 1.53 -3.26 6.48
C ARG A 386 1.31 -2.82 7.92
N ILE A 387 2.22 -3.15 8.83
CA ILE A 387 2.10 -2.75 10.25
C ILE A 387 1.98 -1.23 10.35
N GLY A 388 0.87 -0.76 10.95
CA GLY A 388 0.51 0.65 11.07
C GLY A 388 -0.40 1.19 9.94
N GLN A 389 -0.58 0.43 8.85
CA GLN A 389 -1.49 0.71 7.73
C GLN A 389 -2.24 -0.55 7.31
N GLY A 390 -3.35 -0.82 7.99
CA GLY A 390 -4.16 -2.02 7.76
C GLY A 390 -5.53 -1.71 7.16
N ILE A 391 -6.44 -2.65 7.43
CA ILE A 391 -7.80 -2.68 6.92
C ILE A 391 -8.67 -1.50 7.40
N GLU A 392 -8.22 -0.77 8.43
CA GLU A 392 -8.95 0.37 8.99
C GLU A 392 -9.08 1.51 7.96
N PHE A 393 -8.04 1.68 7.13
CA PHE A 393 -8.02 2.65 6.05
C PHE A 393 -8.88 2.19 4.87
N ASP A 394 -8.86 0.88 4.56
CA ASP A 394 -9.74 0.29 3.56
C ASP A 394 -11.22 0.48 3.91
N TYR A 395 -11.57 0.27 5.18
CA TYR A 395 -12.91 0.54 5.71
C TYR A 395 -13.33 1.99 5.45
N CYS A 396 -12.44 2.95 5.69
CA CYS A 396 -12.71 4.37 5.44
C CYS A 396 -12.94 4.64 3.94
N CYS A 397 -12.11 4.10 3.06
CA CYS A 397 -12.26 4.22 1.60
C CYS A 397 -13.58 3.61 1.10
N CYS A 398 -13.97 2.43 1.60
CA CYS A 398 -15.26 1.81 1.27
C CYS A 398 -16.42 2.69 1.71
N HIS A 399 -16.39 3.19 2.94
CA HIS A 399 -17.41 4.09 3.45
C HIS A 399 -17.47 5.42 2.70
N ALA A 400 -16.35 5.92 2.17
CA ALA A 400 -16.37 7.07 1.27
C ALA A 400 -17.15 6.77 -0.01
N SER A 401 -16.86 5.65 -0.68
CA SER A 401 -17.58 5.26 -1.90
C SER A 401 -19.08 5.07 -1.65
N PHE A 402 -19.44 4.43 -0.53
CA PHE A 402 -20.84 4.28 -0.14
C PHE A 402 -21.53 5.63 0.12
N ALA A 403 -20.85 6.59 0.75
CA ALA A 403 -21.39 7.93 0.95
C ALA A 403 -21.58 8.68 -0.38
N LEU A 404 -20.63 8.59 -1.30
CA LEU A 404 -20.75 9.19 -2.64
C LEU A 404 -21.95 8.63 -3.41
N ARG A 405 -22.14 7.30 -3.35
CA ARG A 405 -23.29 6.62 -3.94
C ARG A 405 -24.62 7.13 -3.38
N GLU A 406 -24.71 7.33 -2.06
CA GLU A 406 -25.89 7.92 -1.40
C GLU A 406 -26.15 9.38 -1.84
N GLU A 407 -25.11 10.14 -2.17
CA GLU A 407 -25.23 11.51 -2.69
C GLU A 407 -25.40 11.56 -4.23
N GLY A 408 -25.54 10.40 -4.88
CA GLY A 408 -25.72 10.30 -6.33
C GLY A 408 -24.47 10.61 -7.16
N ILE A 409 -23.31 10.71 -6.52
CA ILE A 409 -22.01 11.00 -7.12
C ILE A 409 -21.33 9.68 -7.51
N GLU A 410 -20.78 9.63 -8.72
CA GLU A 410 -20.04 8.47 -9.21
C GLU A 410 -18.67 8.39 -8.51
N SER A 411 -18.40 7.26 -7.87
CA SER A 411 -17.19 7.02 -7.11
C SER A 411 -16.14 6.30 -7.95
N ILE A 412 -14.91 6.81 -7.94
CA ILE A 412 -13.75 6.22 -8.62
C ILE A 412 -12.79 5.72 -7.56
N MET A 413 -12.64 4.40 -7.41
CA MET A 413 -11.66 3.82 -6.50
C MET A 413 -10.34 3.55 -7.23
N VAL A 414 -9.23 3.96 -6.63
CA VAL A 414 -7.88 3.61 -7.10
C VAL A 414 -7.14 2.90 -5.96
N ASN A 415 -6.80 1.64 -6.13
CA ASN A 415 -6.06 0.85 -5.13
C ASN A 415 -5.40 -0.39 -5.77
N SER A 416 -4.39 -0.96 -5.11
CA SER A 416 -3.61 -2.10 -5.61
C SER A 416 -3.60 -3.32 -4.67
N ASN A 417 -4.37 -3.29 -3.60
CA ASN A 417 -4.44 -4.39 -2.63
C ASN A 417 -5.51 -5.43 -3.06
N PRO A 418 -5.14 -6.70 -3.32
CA PRO A 418 -6.10 -7.72 -3.74
C PRO A 418 -6.98 -8.25 -2.60
N GLU A 419 -6.58 -8.06 -1.35
CA GLU A 419 -7.28 -8.60 -0.17
C GLU A 419 -8.50 -7.78 0.24
N THR A 420 -8.63 -6.56 -0.30
CA THR A 420 -9.52 -5.54 0.27
C THR A 420 -10.90 -5.48 -0.37
N VAL A 421 -11.84 -4.89 0.37
CA VAL A 421 -13.20 -4.63 -0.13
C VAL A 421 -13.21 -3.43 -1.07
N SER A 422 -12.31 -2.46 -0.91
CA SER A 422 -12.22 -1.33 -1.85
C SER A 422 -11.94 -1.76 -3.30
N THR A 423 -11.18 -2.84 -3.49
CA THR A 423 -10.90 -3.42 -4.81
C THR A 423 -11.93 -4.48 -5.23
N ASP A 424 -13.06 -4.55 -4.54
CA ASP A 424 -14.26 -5.17 -5.08
C ASP A 424 -14.96 -4.21 -6.04
N TYR A 425 -15.26 -4.69 -7.25
CA TYR A 425 -15.94 -3.88 -8.26
C TYR A 425 -17.37 -3.51 -7.86
N ASP A 426 -17.99 -4.20 -6.89
CA ASP A 426 -19.30 -3.84 -6.33
C ASP A 426 -19.23 -2.61 -5.40
N THR A 427 -18.04 -2.29 -4.88
CA THR A 427 -17.85 -1.21 -3.90
C THR A 427 -18.00 0.17 -4.53
N SER A 428 -17.39 0.38 -5.70
CA SER A 428 -17.36 1.67 -6.39
C SER A 428 -18.02 1.59 -7.77
N ASP A 429 -18.32 2.74 -8.37
CA ASP A 429 -18.86 2.77 -9.73
C ASP A 429 -17.79 2.46 -10.78
N ARG A 430 -16.53 2.81 -10.48
CA ARG A 430 -15.36 2.54 -11.31
C ARG A 430 -14.18 2.16 -10.43
N LEU A 431 -13.58 1.01 -10.73
CA LEU A 431 -12.40 0.52 -10.06
C LEU A 431 -11.19 0.59 -10.99
N TYR A 432 -10.13 1.25 -10.55
CA TYR A 432 -8.81 1.22 -11.18
C TYR A 432 -7.84 0.46 -10.30
N PHE A 433 -7.40 -0.71 -10.77
CA PHE A 433 -6.44 -1.55 -10.05
C PHE A 433 -5.02 -1.17 -10.42
N GLU A 434 -4.61 -0.02 -9.91
CA GLU A 434 -3.39 0.67 -10.31
C GLU A 434 -2.47 0.95 -9.13
N PRO A 435 -1.15 1.06 -9.38
CA PRO A 435 -0.22 1.53 -8.37
C PRO A 435 -0.60 2.92 -7.87
N LEU A 436 -0.37 3.19 -6.58
CA LEU A 436 -0.64 4.49 -5.97
C LEU A 436 0.58 5.40 -6.12
N THR A 437 0.93 5.73 -7.35
CA THR A 437 2.00 6.69 -7.65
C THR A 437 1.44 7.96 -8.27
N LEU A 438 2.18 9.07 -8.17
CA LEU A 438 1.82 10.32 -8.84
C LEU A 438 1.59 10.13 -10.34
N GLU A 439 2.41 9.30 -10.98
CA GLU A 439 2.28 9.01 -12.40
C GLU A 439 0.94 8.36 -12.73
N ASP A 440 0.67 7.21 -12.10
CA ASP A 440 -0.49 6.37 -12.41
C ASP A 440 -1.80 7.11 -12.05
N ILE A 441 -1.83 7.83 -10.91
CA ILE A 441 -3.00 8.63 -10.48
C ILE A 441 -3.30 9.77 -11.46
N LEU A 442 -2.29 10.47 -11.97
CA LEU A 442 -2.51 11.56 -12.92
C LEU A 442 -3.09 11.05 -14.25
N HIS A 443 -2.75 9.83 -14.70
CA HIS A 443 -3.36 9.26 -15.91
C HIS A 443 -4.86 9.04 -15.73
N ILE A 444 -5.29 8.59 -14.55
CA ILE A 444 -6.69 8.40 -14.23
C ILE A 444 -7.37 9.77 -14.09
N TYR A 445 -6.77 10.70 -13.34
CA TYR A 445 -7.35 12.03 -13.08
C TYR A 445 -7.55 12.84 -14.36
N ASP A 446 -6.56 12.87 -15.26
CA ASP A 446 -6.64 13.62 -16.52
C ASP A 446 -7.72 13.06 -17.46
N ARG A 447 -7.94 11.74 -17.41
CA ARG A 447 -8.94 11.03 -18.21
C ARG A 447 -10.34 11.20 -17.64
N GLU A 448 -10.50 10.98 -16.34
CA GLU A 448 -11.80 10.99 -15.67
C GLU A 448 -12.30 12.39 -15.33
N LYS A 449 -11.40 13.34 -15.10
CA LYS A 449 -11.71 14.73 -14.70
C LYS A 449 -12.72 14.78 -13.54
N PRO A 450 -12.44 14.14 -12.40
CA PRO A 450 -13.35 14.18 -11.26
C PRO A 450 -13.42 15.60 -10.67
N GLU A 451 -14.51 15.88 -9.95
CA GLU A 451 -14.72 17.14 -9.21
C GLU A 451 -13.70 17.35 -8.08
N GLY A 452 -13.07 16.26 -7.64
CA GLY A 452 -11.92 16.26 -6.75
C GLY A 452 -11.55 14.86 -6.28
N VAL A 453 -10.52 14.81 -5.44
CA VAL A 453 -9.88 13.58 -4.94
C VAL A 453 -9.84 13.58 -3.41
N ILE A 454 -10.22 12.46 -2.80
CA ILE A 454 -10.09 12.20 -1.37
C ILE A 454 -8.77 11.43 -1.14
N VAL A 455 -7.88 12.01 -0.34
CA VAL A 455 -6.53 11.46 -0.05
C VAL A 455 -6.34 11.11 1.43
N GLN A 456 -7.27 11.51 2.29
CA GLN A 456 -7.14 11.45 3.75
C GLN A 456 -7.56 10.11 4.34
N PHE A 457 -8.07 9.17 3.53
CA PHE A 457 -8.69 7.94 4.01
C PHE A 457 -7.83 6.69 3.81
N GLY A 458 -6.91 6.70 2.83
CA GLY A 458 -6.04 5.56 2.52
C GLY A 458 -4.75 5.48 3.33
N GLY A 459 -4.64 6.19 4.46
CA GLY A 459 -3.41 6.23 5.26
C GLY A 459 -2.31 7.08 4.61
N GLN A 460 -1.03 6.72 4.82
CA GLN A 460 0.08 7.60 4.42
C GLN A 460 0.39 7.62 2.94
N THR A 461 0.12 6.51 2.23
CA THR A 461 0.42 6.41 0.80
C THR A 461 -0.21 7.55 0.00
N PRO A 462 -1.53 7.79 0.05
CA PRO A 462 -2.12 8.93 -0.64
C PRO A 462 -1.77 10.28 0.01
N LEU A 463 -1.50 10.31 1.32
CA LEU A 463 -1.15 11.54 2.03
C LEU A 463 0.20 12.12 1.56
N ARG A 464 1.23 11.28 1.36
CA ARG A 464 2.53 11.67 0.78
C ARG A 464 2.40 12.25 -0.63
N LEU A 465 1.33 11.91 -1.34
CA LEU A 465 1.08 12.38 -2.70
C LEU A 465 0.28 13.68 -2.74
N ALA A 466 -0.37 14.09 -1.64
CA ALA A 466 -1.32 15.20 -1.62
C ALA A 466 -0.74 16.51 -2.18
N THR A 467 0.44 16.90 -1.72
CA THR A 467 1.13 18.12 -2.20
C THR A 467 1.50 18.00 -3.67
N ALA A 468 2.11 16.88 -4.08
CA ALA A 468 2.52 16.67 -5.47
C ALA A 468 1.32 16.62 -6.44
N LEU A 469 0.20 16.05 -6.00
CA LEU A 469 -1.07 16.04 -6.74
C LEU A 469 -1.60 17.47 -6.92
N ALA A 470 -1.67 18.24 -5.83
CA ALA A 470 -2.15 19.63 -5.88
C ALA A 470 -1.29 20.53 -6.79
N GLU A 471 0.04 20.39 -6.73
CA GLU A 471 0.97 21.08 -7.63
C GLU A 471 0.75 20.72 -9.11
N ASN A 472 0.20 19.54 -9.41
CA ASN A 472 -0.16 19.10 -10.76
C ASN A 472 -1.63 19.40 -11.12
N GLY A 473 -2.30 20.27 -10.37
CA GLY A 473 -3.66 20.74 -10.67
C GLY A 473 -4.78 19.79 -10.20
N VAL A 474 -4.46 18.80 -9.37
CA VAL A 474 -5.46 17.91 -8.78
C VAL A 474 -6.19 18.63 -7.65
N LYS A 475 -7.51 18.71 -7.72
CA LYS A 475 -8.34 19.31 -6.66
C LYS A 475 -8.54 18.30 -5.53
N ILE A 476 -7.88 18.53 -4.40
CA ILE A 476 -8.07 17.74 -3.18
C ILE A 476 -9.34 18.20 -2.46
N LEU A 477 -10.22 17.27 -2.11
CA LEU A 477 -11.42 17.54 -1.31
C LEU A 477 -11.13 17.35 0.17
N GLY A 478 -11.85 18.06 1.05
CA GLY A 478 -11.64 17.99 2.50
C GLY A 478 -10.46 18.84 2.96
N THR A 479 -9.81 18.41 4.04
CA THR A 479 -8.66 19.12 4.62
C THR A 479 -7.56 19.32 3.58
N SER A 480 -7.07 20.56 3.46
CA SER A 480 -6.14 20.95 2.41
C SER A 480 -4.76 20.29 2.58
N PRO A 481 -3.97 20.09 1.50
CA PRO A 481 -2.59 19.61 1.61
C PRO A 481 -1.72 20.47 2.53
N ASP A 482 -1.91 21.80 2.52
CA ASP A 482 -1.18 22.70 3.42
C ASP A 482 -1.59 22.51 4.88
N SER A 483 -2.88 22.33 5.16
CA SER A 483 -3.39 22.01 6.50
C SER A 483 -2.84 20.68 7.02
N ILE A 484 -2.73 19.68 6.15
CA ILE A 484 -2.10 18.39 6.46
C ILE A 484 -0.62 18.59 6.80
N ASP A 485 0.11 19.30 5.94
CA ASP A 485 1.53 19.63 6.14
C ASP A 485 1.77 20.46 7.41
N ARG A 486 0.88 21.39 7.75
CA ARG A 486 0.92 22.16 9.02
C ARG A 486 0.86 21.28 10.27
N ALA A 487 0.22 20.12 10.18
CA ALA A 487 0.09 19.18 11.29
C ALA A 487 1.22 18.13 11.31
N GLU A 488 1.72 17.71 10.14
CA GLU A 488 2.84 16.77 10.03
C GLU A 488 4.20 17.46 10.26
N ASP A 489 4.37 18.70 9.84
CA ASP A 489 5.58 19.49 10.07
C ASP A 489 5.64 19.99 11.51
N ARG A 490 6.69 19.60 12.22
CA ARG A 490 6.88 19.88 13.65
C ARG A 490 7.01 21.36 13.97
N GLU A 491 7.69 22.15 13.14
CA GLU A 491 7.88 23.57 13.39
C GLU A 491 6.57 24.33 13.19
N ARG A 492 5.85 24.01 12.10
CA ARG A 492 4.52 24.56 11.82
C ARG A 492 3.52 24.17 12.91
N PHE A 493 3.56 22.91 13.36
CA PHE A 493 2.67 22.39 14.39
C PHE A 493 2.95 22.98 15.78
N ALA A 494 4.22 23.12 16.18
CA ALA A 494 4.58 23.80 17.42
C ALA A 494 4.12 25.27 17.43
N GLY A 495 4.14 25.93 16.26
CA GLY A 495 3.51 27.24 16.06
C GLY A 495 2.02 27.24 16.36
N VAL A 496 1.28 26.23 15.90
CA VAL A 496 -0.15 26.03 16.17
C VAL A 496 -0.42 25.84 17.66
N VAL A 497 0.31 24.92 18.31
CA VAL A 497 0.15 24.61 19.74
C VAL A 497 0.39 25.86 20.60
N ARG A 498 1.47 26.60 20.34
CA ARG A 498 1.77 27.85 21.05
C ARG A 498 0.70 28.92 20.85
N LYS A 499 0.18 29.07 19.63
CA LYS A 499 -0.89 30.04 19.32
C LYS A 499 -2.16 29.76 20.13
N LEU A 500 -2.47 28.48 20.36
CA LEU A 500 -3.64 28.04 21.10
C LEU A 500 -3.43 28.00 22.63
N GLY A 501 -2.20 28.25 23.11
CA GLY A 501 -1.88 28.16 24.54
C GLY A 501 -1.98 26.73 25.09
N LEU A 502 -1.87 25.71 24.23
CA LEU A 502 -1.86 24.31 24.64
C LEU A 502 -0.44 23.89 25.05
N PHE A 503 -0.33 22.85 25.88
CA PHE A 503 0.97 22.30 26.26
C PHE A 503 1.45 21.28 25.23
N GLN A 504 2.75 21.30 24.96
CA GLN A 504 3.46 20.29 24.18
C GLN A 504 4.72 19.91 24.98
N PRO A 505 5.17 18.65 24.93
CA PRO A 505 6.47 18.28 25.47
C PRO A 505 7.58 19.17 24.87
N GLU A 506 8.61 19.50 25.66
CA GLU A 506 9.77 20.21 25.13
C GLU A 506 10.41 19.37 24.01
N ASN A 507 10.82 20.00 22.90
CA ASN A 507 11.30 19.27 21.74
C ASN A 507 12.34 20.06 20.94
N GLY A 508 13.12 19.35 20.14
CA GLY A 508 14.07 19.94 19.21
C GLY A 508 14.40 19.02 18.02
N ILE A 509 15.00 19.63 16.99
CA ILE A 509 15.39 18.96 15.75
C ILE A 509 16.92 18.97 15.66
N ALA A 510 17.53 17.81 15.47
CA ALA A 510 18.96 17.63 15.33
C ALA A 510 19.33 17.08 13.95
N PHE A 511 20.32 17.66 13.31
CA PHE A 511 20.90 17.17 12.05
C PHE A 511 22.23 16.46 12.26
N THR A 512 22.82 16.59 13.45
CA THR A 512 24.07 15.95 13.84
C THR A 512 23.95 15.30 15.22
N GLU A 513 24.82 14.34 15.50
CA GLU A 513 24.91 13.69 16.81
C GLU A 513 25.08 14.72 17.95
N GLU A 514 25.99 15.68 17.78
CA GLU A 514 26.27 16.69 18.81
C GLU A 514 25.10 17.65 19.03
N GLU A 515 24.34 17.99 17.98
CA GLU A 515 23.10 18.76 18.14
C GLU A 515 22.05 17.99 18.94
N ALA A 516 21.90 16.69 18.68
CA ALA A 516 20.94 15.85 19.39
C ALA A 516 21.29 15.74 20.87
N VAL A 517 22.56 15.53 21.20
CA VAL A 517 23.07 15.49 22.58
C VAL A 517 22.83 16.80 23.29
N LYS A 518 23.08 17.94 22.62
CA LYS A 518 22.84 19.27 23.19
C LYS A 518 21.36 19.51 23.47
N ILE A 519 20.48 19.13 22.53
CA ILE A 519 19.03 19.26 22.69
C ILE A 519 18.54 18.37 23.83
N ALA A 520 18.91 17.09 23.85
CA ALA A 520 18.56 16.17 24.92
C ALA A 520 19.05 16.64 26.29
N GLY A 521 20.26 17.19 26.37
CA GLY A 521 20.80 17.78 27.60
C GLY A 521 20.07 19.04 28.07
N SER A 522 19.41 19.78 27.16
CA SER A 522 18.58 20.93 27.53
C SER A 522 17.18 20.53 28.00
N ILE A 523 16.60 19.49 27.39
CA ILE A 523 15.28 18.95 27.74
C ILE A 523 15.35 18.17 29.06
N GLY A 524 16.38 17.33 29.22
CA GLY A 524 16.51 16.36 30.30
C GLY A 524 16.12 14.95 29.84
N TYR A 525 16.75 13.92 30.43
CA TYR A 525 16.43 12.53 30.14
C TYR A 525 15.37 12.00 31.13
N PRO A 526 14.52 11.02 30.72
CA PRO A 526 14.53 10.36 29.41
C PRO A 526 13.96 11.22 28.27
N VAL A 527 14.47 10.99 27.05
CA VAL A 527 13.97 11.62 25.82
C VAL A 527 13.46 10.59 24.84
N LEU A 528 12.38 10.91 24.12
CA LEU A 528 11.89 10.15 22.99
C LEU A 528 12.62 10.62 21.73
N VAL A 529 13.31 9.70 21.06
CA VAL A 529 14.06 9.98 19.85
C VAL A 529 13.42 9.29 18.66
N ARG A 530 13.25 10.01 17.55
CA ARG A 530 12.63 9.46 16.35
C ARG A 530 13.08 10.13 15.05
N PRO A 531 13.14 9.39 13.92
CA PRO A 531 13.35 10.01 12.61
C PRO A 531 12.15 10.88 12.19
N SER A 532 12.38 11.91 11.38
CA SER A 532 11.29 12.70 10.80
C SER A 532 10.51 11.93 9.71
N TYR A 533 9.23 12.29 9.47
CA TYR A 533 8.32 11.73 8.44
C TYR A 533 8.05 10.20 8.50
N VAL A 534 8.07 9.60 9.69
CA VAL A 534 7.75 8.17 9.89
C VAL A 534 6.40 7.96 10.59
N LEU A 535 5.77 6.81 10.33
CA LEU A 535 4.53 6.36 10.99
C LEU A 535 4.73 5.04 11.72
N GLY A 536 3.90 4.82 12.75
CA GLY A 536 3.85 3.55 13.46
C GLY A 536 5.11 3.29 14.27
N GLY A 537 5.71 4.32 14.88
CA GLY A 537 6.87 4.13 15.77
C GLY A 537 8.16 3.65 15.10
N ARG A 538 8.31 3.75 13.76
CA ARG A 538 9.48 3.20 13.06
C ARG A 538 10.78 3.85 13.55
N ALA A 539 11.67 3.02 14.10
CA ALA A 539 12.95 3.44 14.70
C ALA A 539 12.79 4.51 15.80
N MET A 540 11.66 4.52 16.53
CA MET A 540 11.54 5.36 17.73
C MET A 540 12.16 4.64 18.93
N ALA A 541 12.85 5.37 19.79
CA ALA A 541 13.45 4.83 21.01
C ALA A 541 13.34 5.82 22.17
N ILE A 542 13.06 5.29 23.36
CA ILE A 542 13.19 6.05 24.61
C ILE A 542 14.63 5.91 25.08
N ILE A 543 15.29 7.05 25.25
CA ILE A 543 16.70 7.13 25.59
C ILE A 543 16.83 7.73 26.99
N TYR A 544 17.53 7.02 27.88
CA TYR A 544 17.65 7.38 29.30
C TYR A 544 18.94 8.12 29.65
N ASP A 545 19.94 8.12 28.76
CA ASP A 545 21.20 8.82 28.96
C ASP A 545 21.90 9.18 27.64
N GLU A 546 22.95 10.00 27.73
CA GLU A 546 23.73 10.45 26.58
C GLU A 546 24.40 9.30 25.84
N GLN A 547 24.86 8.27 26.55
CA GLN A 547 25.54 7.13 25.90
C GLN A 547 24.55 6.39 24.99
N GLY A 548 23.35 6.09 25.49
CA GLY A 548 22.27 5.48 24.73
C GLY A 548 21.87 6.33 23.53
N LEU A 549 21.89 7.67 23.65
CA LEU A 549 21.60 8.57 22.53
C LEU A 549 22.62 8.42 21.40
N ARG A 550 23.91 8.42 21.73
CA ARG A 550 24.99 8.30 20.74
C ARG A 550 24.96 6.93 20.06
N GLU A 551 24.72 5.86 20.83
CA GLU A 551 24.56 4.50 20.29
C GLU A 551 23.34 4.38 19.36
N TYR A 552 22.21 4.97 19.76
CA TYR A 552 21.01 5.05 18.92
C TYR A 552 21.30 5.81 17.62
N ILE A 553 21.91 7.00 17.67
CA ILE A 553 22.18 7.83 16.47
C ILE A 553 23.10 7.09 15.52
N LYS A 554 24.14 6.44 16.01
CA LYS A 554 25.04 5.63 15.18
C LYS A 554 24.30 4.53 14.41
N THR A 555 23.29 3.91 15.03
CA THR A 555 22.47 2.86 14.43
C THR A 555 21.35 3.44 13.54
N ALA A 556 20.73 4.55 13.94
CA ALA A 556 19.61 5.19 13.25
C ALA A 556 20.04 5.91 11.97
N VAL A 557 21.24 6.50 11.95
CA VAL A 557 21.84 7.12 10.75
C VAL A 557 22.08 6.08 9.65
N GLU A 558 22.32 4.81 9.98
CA GLU A 558 22.41 3.73 8.98
C GLU A 558 21.05 3.40 8.35
N LEU A 559 19.94 3.57 9.11
CA LEU A 559 18.58 3.21 8.68
C LEU A 559 17.87 4.32 7.90
N THR A 560 18.05 5.57 8.33
CA THR A 560 17.47 6.79 7.72
C THR A 560 18.49 7.92 7.70
N PRO A 561 19.52 7.85 6.83
CA PRO A 561 20.55 8.89 6.73
C PRO A 561 19.96 10.28 6.41
N GLU A 562 18.83 10.27 5.72
CA GLU A 562 18.21 11.39 5.00
C GLU A 562 17.31 12.30 5.85
N HIS A 563 17.04 11.93 7.10
CA HIS A 563 16.09 12.64 7.96
C HIS A 563 16.74 13.14 9.23
N PRO A 564 16.43 14.39 9.66
CA PRO A 564 16.86 14.85 10.97
C PRO A 564 16.24 13.98 12.06
N VAL A 565 16.94 13.93 13.20
CA VAL A 565 16.53 13.24 14.41
C VAL A 565 15.73 14.22 15.26
N LEU A 566 14.51 13.83 15.63
CA LEU A 566 13.65 14.56 16.55
C LEU A 566 13.93 14.04 17.96
N VAL A 567 14.09 14.97 18.90
CA VAL A 567 14.28 14.70 20.32
C VAL A 567 13.14 15.40 21.05
N ASP A 568 12.24 14.63 21.64
CA ASP A 568 11.08 15.09 22.38
C ASP A 568 11.24 14.67 23.87
N ASP A 569 10.78 15.49 24.81
CA ASP A 569 10.65 15.14 26.23
C ASP A 569 9.74 13.91 26.38
N PHE A 570 10.21 12.89 27.09
CA PHE A 570 9.42 11.69 27.33
C PHE A 570 8.61 11.86 28.62
N ILE A 571 7.30 12.06 28.46
CA ILE A 571 6.39 12.21 29.60
C ILE A 571 6.13 10.82 30.22
N GLU A 572 6.96 10.42 31.19
CA GLU A 572 6.78 9.19 31.98
C GLU A 572 5.42 9.17 32.71
N ASP A 573 4.92 8.01 33.13
CA ASP A 573 3.68 7.83 33.93
C ASP A 573 2.45 8.65 33.46
N ALA A 574 2.31 8.88 32.15
CA ALA A 574 1.21 9.65 31.59
C ALA A 574 0.14 8.74 30.99
N ILE A 575 -1.12 9.13 31.14
CA ILE A 575 -2.23 8.45 30.47
C ILE A 575 -2.31 8.95 29.03
N GLU A 576 -2.24 8.04 28.05
CA GLU A 576 -2.42 8.38 26.64
C GLU A 576 -3.91 8.38 26.26
N ILE A 577 -4.32 9.39 25.49
CA ILE A 577 -5.69 9.58 25.02
C ILE A 577 -5.69 9.74 23.51
N ASP A 578 -6.55 8.99 22.82
CA ASP A 578 -6.89 9.23 21.42
C ASP A 578 -8.26 9.91 21.32
N VAL A 579 -8.42 10.84 20.37
CA VAL A 579 -9.70 11.48 20.07
C VAL A 579 -9.94 11.46 18.57
N ASP A 580 -11.05 10.85 18.14
CA ASP A 580 -11.52 10.94 16.76
C ASP A 580 -12.69 11.92 16.66
N ALA A 581 -12.58 12.88 15.74
CA ALA A 581 -13.58 13.92 15.52
C ALA A 581 -13.79 14.24 14.03
N ILE A 582 -14.88 14.94 13.74
CA ILE A 582 -15.18 15.49 12.40
C ILE A 582 -15.35 17.00 12.53
N CYS A 583 -14.75 17.77 11.63
CA CYS A 583 -14.93 19.22 11.51
C CYS A 583 -15.58 19.57 10.17
N ASP A 584 -16.57 20.47 10.16
CA ASP A 584 -17.19 21.02 8.95
C ASP A 584 -16.73 22.44 8.58
N GLY A 585 -15.56 22.82 9.10
CA GLY A 585 -14.97 24.15 9.00
C GLY A 585 -15.61 25.20 9.92
N THR A 586 -16.68 24.85 10.63
CA THR A 586 -17.39 25.78 11.54
C THR A 586 -17.67 25.17 12.90
N THR A 587 -17.93 23.87 12.96
CA THR A 587 -18.25 23.12 14.16
C THR A 587 -17.50 21.80 14.16
N VAL A 588 -17.30 21.26 15.36
CA VAL A 588 -16.56 20.01 15.59
C VAL A 588 -17.45 19.03 16.33
N PHE A 589 -17.58 17.83 15.78
CA PHE A 589 -18.25 16.70 16.40
C PHE A 589 -17.20 15.70 16.89
N ILE A 590 -17.11 15.51 18.20
CA ILE A 590 -16.27 14.47 18.79
C ILE A 590 -17.01 13.14 18.68
N GLY A 591 -16.40 12.19 17.96
CA GLY A 591 -16.90 10.82 17.83
C GLY A 591 -16.73 10.08 19.15
N ALA A 592 -15.50 9.98 19.63
CA ALA A 592 -15.18 9.43 20.95
C ALA A 592 -13.83 9.94 21.45
N ILE A 593 -13.69 9.91 22.77
CA ILE A 593 -12.42 10.02 23.50
C ILE A 593 -12.09 8.61 23.99
N MET A 594 -10.87 8.15 23.72
CA MET A 594 -10.38 6.81 24.01
C MET A 594 -9.27 6.90 25.04
N GLU A 595 -9.43 6.25 26.18
CA GLU A 595 -8.39 6.11 27.19
C GLU A 595 -7.57 4.86 26.93
N HIS A 596 -6.26 4.98 26.82
CA HIS A 596 -5.38 3.81 26.70
C HIS A 596 -5.21 3.12 28.04
N VAL A 597 -5.07 1.80 28.02
CA VAL A 597 -4.78 1.00 29.23
C VAL A 597 -3.31 1.14 29.60
N GLU A 598 -2.44 1.07 28.60
CA GLU A 598 -1.02 1.31 28.70
C GLU A 598 -0.71 2.81 28.85
N GLU A 599 0.39 3.11 29.53
CA GLU A 599 0.91 4.47 29.67
C GLU A 599 1.53 4.97 28.35
N ALA A 600 1.61 6.29 28.20
CA ALA A 600 2.27 6.93 27.08
C ALA A 600 3.72 6.43 26.95
N GLY A 601 4.07 6.02 25.73
CA GLY A 601 5.34 5.36 25.42
C GLY A 601 5.16 3.97 24.83
N ILE A 602 4.02 3.33 25.08
CA ILE A 602 3.53 2.22 24.25
C ILE A 602 2.69 2.82 23.13
N HIS A 603 3.09 2.54 21.89
CA HIS A 603 2.49 3.18 20.72
C HIS A 603 0.99 2.85 20.58
N SER A 604 0.14 3.85 20.33
CA SER A 604 -1.33 3.72 20.19
C SER A 604 -1.87 2.56 19.33
N GLY A 605 -1.10 2.14 18.34
CA GLY A 605 -1.41 0.95 17.54
C GLY A 605 -1.45 -0.36 18.34
N ASP A 606 -0.56 -0.48 19.33
CA ASP A 606 -0.31 -1.67 20.11
C ASP A 606 -1.02 -1.63 21.47
N SER A 607 -1.38 -0.43 21.97
CA SER A 607 -2.11 -0.25 23.23
C SER A 607 -3.56 -0.74 23.15
N ALA A 608 -4.06 -1.35 24.21
CA ALA A 608 -5.49 -1.49 24.42
C ALA A 608 -6.11 -0.12 24.71
N CYS A 609 -7.36 0.11 24.30
CA CYS A 609 -8.04 1.36 24.63
C CYS A 609 -9.53 1.19 24.89
N ILE A 610 -10.09 2.10 25.68
CA ILE A 610 -11.43 2.01 26.28
C ILE A 610 -12.27 3.22 25.89
N ILE A 611 -13.53 2.97 25.51
CA ILE A 611 -14.56 3.99 25.31
C ILE A 611 -15.80 3.65 26.17
N PRO A 612 -16.35 4.59 26.94
CA PRO A 612 -15.79 5.91 27.27
C PRO A 612 -14.58 5.79 28.24
N PRO A 613 -13.80 6.86 28.45
CA PRO A 613 -12.76 6.90 29.49
C PRO A 613 -13.34 6.53 30.87
N ILE A 614 -12.56 5.81 31.68
CA ILE A 614 -12.92 5.32 33.01
C ILE A 614 -12.25 6.14 34.11
N SER A 615 -10.96 6.47 33.96
CA SER A 615 -10.18 7.13 35.03
C SER A 615 -10.10 8.65 34.89
N ILE A 616 -10.61 9.19 33.78
CA ILE A 616 -10.51 10.61 33.45
C ILE A 616 -11.73 11.38 33.99
N GLU A 617 -11.47 12.40 34.81
CA GLU A 617 -12.48 13.28 35.38
C GLU A 617 -13.21 14.13 34.31
N ASP A 618 -14.48 14.47 34.57
CA ASP A 618 -15.35 15.22 33.65
C ASP A 618 -14.75 16.57 33.21
N ASP A 619 -14.02 17.26 34.08
CA ASP A 619 -13.37 18.54 33.76
C ASP A 619 -12.21 18.36 32.78
N MET A 620 -11.47 17.25 32.89
CA MET A 620 -10.41 16.91 31.94
C MET A 620 -11.02 16.48 30.59
N ILE A 621 -12.14 15.73 30.60
CA ILE A 621 -12.89 15.40 29.38
C ILE A 621 -13.33 16.68 28.63
N ARG A 622 -13.76 17.72 29.34
CA ARG A 622 -14.08 19.03 28.74
C ARG A 622 -12.84 19.71 28.17
N THR A 623 -11.74 19.70 28.91
CA THR A 623 -10.46 20.27 28.46
C THR A 623 -9.97 19.61 27.16
N ILE A 624 -10.05 18.27 27.07
CA ILE A 624 -9.74 17.50 25.86
C ILE A 624 -10.67 17.90 24.71
N SER A 625 -11.96 18.06 25.00
CA SER A 625 -12.96 18.43 23.99
C SER A 625 -12.72 19.84 23.43
N ASP A 626 -12.43 20.81 24.29
CA ASP A 626 -12.16 22.20 23.91
C ASP A 626 -10.84 22.30 23.12
N ALA A 627 -9.79 21.59 23.56
CA ALA A 627 -8.52 21.50 22.84
C ALA A 627 -8.69 20.86 21.46
N THR A 628 -9.50 19.80 21.37
CA THR A 628 -9.82 19.13 20.10
C THR A 628 -10.52 20.08 19.14
N ALA A 629 -11.52 20.83 19.62
CA ALA A 629 -12.23 21.79 18.80
C ALA A 629 -11.30 22.93 18.33
N ALA A 630 -10.47 23.46 19.22
CA ALA A 630 -9.52 24.52 18.91
C ALA A 630 -8.49 24.09 17.85
N LEU A 631 -7.90 22.90 18.00
CA LEU A 631 -6.94 22.34 17.05
C LEU A 631 -7.56 22.11 15.67
N ALA A 632 -8.76 21.53 15.62
CA ALA A 632 -9.46 21.27 14.36
C ALA A 632 -9.79 22.57 13.61
N MET A 633 -10.19 23.63 14.33
CA MET A 633 -10.49 24.93 13.73
C MET A 633 -9.21 25.66 13.27
N GLU A 634 -8.14 25.62 14.06
CA GLU A 634 -6.88 26.30 13.74
C GLU A 634 -6.13 25.67 12.55
N LEU A 635 -6.30 24.36 12.36
CA LEU A 635 -5.74 23.62 11.24
C LEU A 635 -6.65 23.63 10.00
N ASP A 636 -7.78 24.35 10.03
CA ASP A 636 -8.75 24.42 8.94
C ASP A 636 -9.20 23.02 8.48
N VAL A 637 -9.48 22.13 9.44
CA VAL A 637 -9.89 20.75 9.15
C VAL A 637 -11.26 20.74 8.48
N LEU A 638 -11.37 19.95 7.41
CA LEU A 638 -12.63 19.66 6.74
C LEU A 638 -12.75 18.14 6.51
N GLY A 639 -13.49 17.46 7.38
CA GLY A 639 -13.57 16.01 7.44
C GLY A 639 -13.06 15.45 8.76
N LEU A 640 -12.40 14.29 8.71
CA LEU A 640 -11.87 13.60 9.89
C LEU A 640 -10.60 14.25 10.43
N ILE A 641 -10.45 14.21 11.76
CA ILE A 641 -9.22 14.50 12.49
C ILE A 641 -9.10 13.51 13.65
N ASN A 642 -7.88 13.07 13.89
CA ASN A 642 -7.48 12.35 15.08
C ASN A 642 -6.45 13.17 15.86
N ILE A 643 -6.51 13.12 17.18
CA ILE A 643 -5.59 13.83 18.07
C ILE A 643 -5.16 12.88 19.18
N GLN A 644 -3.86 12.84 19.44
CA GLN A 644 -3.28 12.12 20.57
C GLN A 644 -2.85 13.12 21.64
N PHE A 645 -3.24 12.83 22.89
CA PHE A 645 -2.86 13.60 24.06
C PHE A 645 -2.21 12.71 25.12
N ALA A 646 -1.42 13.33 25.99
CA ALA A 646 -0.96 12.74 27.24
C ALA A 646 -1.50 13.55 28.43
N ILE A 647 -1.88 12.88 29.51
CA ILE A 647 -2.30 13.50 30.77
C ILE A 647 -1.29 13.15 31.85
N LYS A 648 -0.65 14.19 32.43
CA LYS A 648 0.23 14.06 33.60
C LYS A 648 0.01 15.22 34.56
N ASP A 649 -0.08 14.92 35.85
CA ASP A 649 -0.23 15.90 36.94
C ASP A 649 -1.38 16.91 36.71
N GLY A 650 -2.49 16.42 36.15
CA GLY A 650 -3.67 17.24 35.84
C GLY A 650 -3.50 18.20 34.65
N LYS A 651 -2.42 18.08 33.87
CA LYS A 651 -2.17 18.84 32.64
C LYS A 651 -2.37 17.98 31.40
N LEU A 652 -2.89 18.61 30.35
CA LEU A 652 -3.11 18.00 29.04
C LEU A 652 -2.00 18.44 28.07
N PHE A 653 -1.25 17.47 27.55
CA PHE A 653 -0.19 17.68 26.56
C PHE A 653 -0.62 17.15 25.20
N VAL A 654 -0.35 17.89 24.14
CA VAL A 654 -0.61 17.46 22.76
C VAL A 654 0.60 16.68 22.25
N ILE A 655 0.38 15.43 21.83
CA ILE A 655 1.43 14.56 21.26
C ILE A 655 1.52 14.79 19.75
N GLU A 656 0.40 14.57 19.05
CA GLU A 656 0.29 14.77 17.60
C GLU A 656 -1.16 15.00 17.16
N VAL A 657 -1.31 15.61 15.99
CA VAL A 657 -2.60 15.80 15.32
C VAL A 657 -2.52 15.23 13.91
N ASN A 658 -3.47 14.37 13.58
CA ASN A 658 -3.61 13.71 12.30
C ASN A 658 -4.88 14.23 11.60
N PRO A 659 -4.82 15.25 10.72
CA PRO A 659 -5.99 15.82 10.03
C PRO A 659 -6.49 14.92 8.88
N ARG A 660 -6.71 13.65 9.20
CA ARG A 660 -7.08 12.56 8.31
C ARG A 660 -7.82 11.46 9.09
N ALA A 661 -8.24 10.40 8.39
CA ALA A 661 -8.73 9.20 9.08
C ALA A 661 -7.58 8.55 9.89
N SER A 662 -7.92 8.08 11.09
CA SER A 662 -7.06 7.25 11.93
C SER A 662 -7.49 5.79 11.85
N ARG A 663 -6.64 4.91 12.40
CA ARG A 663 -6.96 3.48 12.52
C ARG A 663 -8.09 3.21 13.53
N THR A 664 -8.40 4.15 14.42
CA THR A 664 -9.45 3.99 15.43
C THR A 664 -10.86 4.32 14.90
N VAL A 665 -10.98 4.99 13.74
CA VAL A 665 -12.27 5.38 13.13
C VAL A 665 -13.27 4.21 13.00
N PRO A 666 -12.90 3.00 12.55
CA PRO A 666 -13.83 1.88 12.49
C PRO A 666 -14.30 1.44 13.88
N PHE A 667 -13.38 1.34 14.85
CA PHE A 667 -13.70 1.00 16.24
C PHE A 667 -14.68 2.01 16.85
N VAL A 668 -14.35 3.30 16.77
CA VAL A 668 -15.24 4.39 17.22
C VAL A 668 -16.60 4.31 16.53
N SER A 669 -16.62 4.12 15.20
CA SER A 669 -17.87 4.05 14.43
C SER A 669 -18.78 2.90 14.87
N LYS A 670 -18.21 1.73 15.19
CA LYS A 670 -18.96 0.58 15.70
C LYS A 670 -19.45 0.80 17.12
N THR A 671 -18.64 1.42 17.98
CA THR A 671 -19.00 1.75 19.36
C THR A 671 -20.20 2.70 19.43
N ILE A 672 -20.19 3.80 18.65
CA ILE A 672 -21.21 4.85 18.76
C ILE A 672 -22.39 4.68 17.77
N GLY A 673 -22.31 3.68 16.88
CA GLY A 673 -23.29 3.44 15.82
C GLY A 673 -23.40 4.60 14.83
N VAL A 674 -22.30 5.31 14.56
CA VAL A 674 -22.23 6.40 13.58
C VAL A 674 -21.11 6.09 12.59
N PRO A 675 -21.38 6.00 11.28
CA PRO A 675 -20.34 5.76 10.29
C PRO A 675 -19.53 7.04 10.03
N LEU A 676 -18.51 7.30 10.86
CA LEU A 676 -17.77 8.56 10.84
C LEU A 676 -17.15 8.89 9.48
N ALA A 677 -16.56 7.91 8.79
CA ALA A 677 -16.02 8.10 7.44
C ALA A 677 -17.08 8.54 6.42
N LYS A 678 -18.31 8.00 6.49
CA LYS A 678 -19.43 8.46 5.63
C LYS A 678 -19.82 9.90 5.93
N ALA A 679 -19.94 10.24 7.22
CA ALA A 679 -20.31 11.58 7.65
C ALA A 679 -19.25 12.61 7.20
N ALA A 680 -17.97 12.27 7.33
CA ALA A 680 -16.87 13.11 6.88
C ALA A 680 -16.91 13.37 5.37
N VAL A 681 -17.21 12.37 4.52
CA VAL A 681 -17.40 12.62 3.08
C VAL A 681 -18.55 13.59 2.81
N LYS A 682 -19.69 13.41 3.49
CA LYS A 682 -20.82 14.34 3.34
C LYS A 682 -20.45 15.77 3.74
N VAL A 683 -19.60 15.94 4.74
CA VAL A 683 -19.03 17.23 5.15
C VAL A 683 -18.07 17.78 4.10
N MET A 684 -17.18 16.96 3.53
CA MET A 684 -16.30 17.36 2.42
C MET A 684 -17.09 17.82 1.18
N LEU A 685 -18.30 17.31 0.99
CA LEU A 685 -19.25 17.72 -0.05
C LEU A 685 -20.10 18.94 0.32
N GLY A 686 -19.92 19.50 1.51
CA GLY A 686 -20.54 20.76 1.95
C GLY A 686 -21.72 20.64 2.92
N LYS A 687 -22.10 19.43 3.37
CA LYS A 687 -23.13 19.30 4.43
C LYS A 687 -22.56 19.78 5.77
N LYS A 688 -23.42 20.35 6.61
CA LYS A 688 -23.06 20.71 7.98
C LYS A 688 -23.29 19.54 8.93
N LEU A 689 -22.52 19.49 10.01
CA LEU A 689 -22.67 18.45 11.04
C LEU A 689 -24.07 18.47 11.67
N ALA A 690 -24.67 19.66 11.79
CA ALA A 690 -26.05 19.82 12.25
C ALA A 690 -27.06 19.10 11.34
N ASP A 691 -26.88 19.14 10.01
CA ASP A 691 -27.75 18.46 9.03
C ASP A 691 -27.66 16.94 9.14
N LEU A 692 -26.54 16.43 9.67
CA LEU A 692 -26.29 15.01 9.91
C LEU A 692 -26.73 14.57 11.32
N GLY A 693 -27.26 15.49 12.14
CA GLY A 693 -27.61 15.23 13.53
C GLY A 693 -26.40 15.00 14.45
N LEU A 694 -25.21 15.44 14.04
CA LEU A 694 -23.94 15.23 14.73
C LEU A 694 -23.52 16.49 15.50
N THR A 695 -24.29 16.84 16.53
CA THR A 695 -24.08 18.11 17.28
C THR A 695 -23.39 17.96 18.63
N ARG A 696 -23.40 16.76 19.22
CA ARG A 696 -22.78 16.47 20.52
C ARG A 696 -22.33 15.03 20.62
N MET A 697 -21.25 14.79 21.36
CA MET A 697 -20.75 13.44 21.64
C MET A 697 -21.89 12.55 22.20
N LYS A 698 -22.03 11.34 21.64
CA LYS A 698 -23.09 10.40 22.04
C LYS A 698 -22.75 9.76 23.38
N LYS A 699 -23.76 9.62 24.24
CA LYS A 699 -23.70 8.78 25.46
C LYS A 699 -24.35 7.43 25.17
N PHE A 700 -23.77 6.35 25.69
CA PHE A 700 -24.28 4.98 25.54
C PHE A 700 -24.00 4.17 26.82
N PRO A 701 -24.80 3.12 27.10
CA PRO A 701 -24.81 2.46 28.41
C PRO A 701 -23.84 1.26 28.51
N TYR A 702 -22.80 1.21 27.68
CA TYR A 702 -21.85 0.09 27.64
C TYR A 702 -20.42 0.59 27.45
N ILE A 703 -19.46 -0.25 27.80
CA ILE A 703 -18.03 -0.02 27.58
C ILE A 703 -17.61 -0.82 26.35
N SER A 704 -16.78 -0.23 25.50
CA SER A 704 -16.14 -0.88 24.36
C SER A 704 -14.63 -0.83 24.53
N VAL A 705 -13.97 -1.97 24.33
CA VAL A 705 -12.53 -2.11 24.49
C VAL A 705 -11.94 -2.62 23.18
N LYS A 706 -10.86 -1.98 22.74
CA LYS A 706 -9.99 -2.45 21.64
C LYS A 706 -8.77 -3.11 22.25
N GLU A 707 -8.34 -4.23 21.68
CA GLU A 707 -7.08 -4.91 22.00
C GLU A 707 -6.29 -5.17 20.71
N ALA A 708 -4.96 -5.15 20.78
CA ALA A 708 -4.06 -5.45 19.67
C ALA A 708 -3.68 -6.95 19.61
N VAL A 709 -3.26 -7.40 18.43
CA VAL A 709 -2.67 -8.74 18.23
C VAL A 709 -1.29 -8.57 17.63
N LEU A 710 -0.26 -9.10 18.31
CA LEU A 710 1.15 -8.80 18.04
C LEU A 710 1.89 -10.02 17.44
N PRO A 711 2.69 -9.85 16.37
CA PRO A 711 3.42 -10.94 15.71
C PRO A 711 4.88 -11.06 16.19
N PHE A 712 5.09 -11.39 17.48
CA PHE A 712 6.42 -11.50 18.09
C PHE A 712 7.31 -12.63 17.54
#